data_AF-A0A8H5VD38-F1
#
_entry.id   AF-A0A8H5VD38-F1
#
_cell.length_a   1.000
_cell.length_b   1.000
_cell.length_c   1.000
_cell.angle_alpha   90.00
_cell.angle_beta   90.00
_cell.angle_gamma   90.00
#
_symmetry.space_group_name_H-M   'P 1'
#
loop_
_entity.id
_entity.type
_entity.pdbx_description
1 polymer ?
#
loop_
_entity_poly.entity_id
_entity_poly.type
_entity_poly.pdbx_seq_one_letter_code
_entity_poly.pdbx_strand_id
1 'polypeptide(L)'
;MSIYQQYKADTDSVATWLANTAKAHGYDADAAVGAAALDALKNKKKRKGNGNSKGPSRAKNKKKQEKQDPSTKKYVIRVRDFEAMAKHVAETNAVEVPHKTAIALERGIWVRRSFSQKLTESGARRDRRSDASHSHFVEVLEKVRGYLKPIMEAGLFKPDDLDKKSDVKANHPTKGMFDVLNVYTPSEEFLNAPDITPTPTAEPETQYTVEEEVKWEDAFFAFAALLRDYDYLSQEIHSLWEKYASGELDLAAVALATNTAFELAPSMEADIKKLMDKFGGTAIFAHQCFDVACEAMGIDKDKKTPGTMYNLAAYDVGKLLSLNILGLFRQLRKTQPLGANGRNNTERWNQDSSALMEAFPGFHFLTTTPGHGDVEDELVRGMGAALRVAREHPRLWISWALQMYLDIVQGLGESVGRGYEQFKQESLKIQKALVDLPKTPERRQVLQAATRWNHDPIFEMSQVNVGMGLAPHDSEESPEFHFLRRNPIHCGLLIHHMRSALHYYGVKTAAPSGGLMTTTQLYQALRQEGRIPQGQAWEDLEELWGYQGNACFFIGNPPTDLEGYYKNYCLCLGTSLTNWTPNRRGSKPTEHKGNAPNMKVDGWVSLSLDNRIRVDNAREPWTIASVGELLTEGRKKAMMDGKGHIQADLKCQLETVPTSPSGLIKELAQVINSEVPRISFNYFTMHNIAWSLLTDLKRALTAEVGPEFLNYVPSEDQLPFVVGYVFSTASGHGSDVRKRGVGNDRFLNVATEVMEEFLNEGKGKIIKEARETEVEPEEVEDVDVDGSELWGPRRFKKEQMDRDGHLGAMANNADVAELMKLLQMMG
;
A
#
# COMPACT_ATOMS: atom_id res chain seq x y z
N MET A 1 2.83 2.59 15.41
CA MET A 1 4.26 3.00 15.52
C MET A 1 5.13 1.75 15.46
N SER A 2 6.42 1.88 15.12
CA SER A 2 7.39 0.78 15.29
C SER A 2 7.61 0.50 16.78
N ILE A 3 8.10 -0.70 17.15
CA ILE A 3 8.36 -1.05 18.56
C ILE A 3 9.33 -0.04 19.20
N TYR A 4 10.38 0.34 18.46
CA TYR A 4 11.36 1.30 18.96
C TYR A 4 10.77 2.70 19.14
N GLN A 5 9.95 3.17 18.20
CA GLN A 5 9.25 4.45 18.34
C GLN A 5 8.27 4.43 19.52
N GLN A 6 7.53 3.33 19.72
CA GLN A 6 6.61 3.18 20.84
C GLN A 6 7.36 3.24 22.18
N TYR A 7 8.48 2.53 22.29
CA TYR A 7 9.34 2.60 23.47
C TYR A 7 9.85 4.02 23.76
N LYS A 8 10.26 4.76 22.72
CA LYS A 8 10.67 6.15 22.86
C LYS A 8 9.51 7.05 23.28
N ALA A 9 8.34 6.88 22.68
CA ALA A 9 7.12 7.61 23.03
C ALA A 9 6.70 7.35 24.48
N ASP A 10 6.75 6.10 24.94
CA ASP A 10 6.47 5.71 26.32
C ASP A 10 7.44 6.42 27.28
N THR A 11 8.75 6.36 26.98
CA THR A 11 9.78 7.03 27.79
C THR A 11 9.59 8.55 27.84
N ASP A 12 9.34 9.18 26.70
CA ASP A 12 9.14 10.63 26.58
C ASP A 12 7.82 11.07 27.22
N SER A 13 6.77 10.23 27.19
CA SER A 13 5.48 10.50 27.85
C SER A 13 5.61 10.52 29.38
N VAL A 14 6.36 9.56 29.94
CA VAL A 14 6.67 9.51 31.37
C VAL A 14 7.50 10.72 31.77
N ALA A 15 8.55 11.05 30.99
CA ALA A 15 9.39 12.22 31.25
C ALA A 15 8.59 13.53 31.21
N THR A 16 7.74 13.69 30.19
CA THR A 16 6.94 14.89 29.96
C THR A 16 5.87 15.06 31.03
N TRP A 17 5.15 13.99 31.38
CA TRP A 17 4.17 14.04 32.46
C TRP A 17 4.84 14.38 33.79
N LEU A 18 5.93 13.68 34.13
CA LEU A 18 6.62 13.86 35.41
C LEU A 18 7.13 15.29 35.59
N ALA A 19 7.72 15.87 34.54
CA ALA A 19 8.29 17.21 34.58
C ALA A 19 7.24 18.32 34.59
N ASN A 20 6.20 18.20 33.76
CA ASN A 20 5.11 19.19 33.74
C ASN A 20 4.32 19.16 35.04
N THR A 21 4.03 17.98 35.58
CA THR A 21 3.34 17.83 36.87
C THR A 21 4.19 18.36 38.01
N ALA A 22 5.49 18.01 38.08
CA ALA A 22 6.38 18.56 39.10
C ALA A 22 6.44 20.11 39.03
N LYS A 23 6.55 20.68 37.82
CA LYS A 23 6.56 22.13 37.60
C LYS A 23 5.26 22.80 38.01
N ALA A 24 4.11 22.21 37.65
CA ALA A 24 2.79 22.70 38.04
C ALA A 24 2.60 22.74 39.57
N HIS A 25 3.29 21.86 40.30
CA HIS A 25 3.27 21.78 41.76
C HIS A 25 4.50 22.43 42.43
N GLY A 26 5.13 23.41 41.77
CA GLY A 26 6.12 24.30 42.38
C GLY A 26 7.55 23.76 42.44
N TYR A 27 7.86 22.67 41.74
CA TYR A 27 9.24 22.20 41.57
C TYR A 27 9.98 23.07 40.56
N ASP A 28 11.15 23.61 40.94
CA ASP A 28 12.01 24.39 40.04
C ASP A 28 12.74 23.48 39.03
N ALA A 29 12.00 23.03 38.02
CA ALA A 29 12.52 22.23 36.92
C ALA A 29 13.54 23.02 36.06
N ASP A 30 13.46 24.36 36.04
CA ASP A 30 14.28 25.21 35.19
C ASP A 30 15.74 25.32 35.72
N ALA A 31 15.96 25.19 37.03
CA ALA A 31 17.28 25.05 37.64
C ALA A 31 18.01 23.74 37.26
N ALA A 32 17.27 22.62 37.15
CA ALA A 32 17.81 21.32 36.73
C ALA A 32 18.20 21.32 35.23
N VAL A 33 17.38 21.94 34.39
CA VAL A 33 17.62 22.13 32.95
C VAL A 33 18.80 23.08 32.68
N GLY A 34 18.92 24.17 33.44
CA GLY A 34 20.03 25.13 33.34
C GLY A 34 21.40 24.51 33.66
N ALA A 35 21.44 23.59 34.64
CA ALA A 35 22.64 22.83 34.98
C ALA A 35 23.06 21.85 33.86
N ALA A 36 22.10 21.23 33.16
CA ALA A 36 22.37 20.36 32.02
C ALA A 36 23.00 21.10 30.82
N ALA A 37 22.47 22.30 30.50
CA ALA A 37 23.00 23.14 29.42
C ALA A 37 24.43 23.66 29.71
N LEU A 38 24.73 24.03 30.96
CA LEU A 38 26.05 24.51 31.38
C LEU A 38 27.14 23.41 31.37
N ASP A 39 26.78 22.16 31.64
CA ASP A 39 27.70 21.03 31.61
C ASP A 39 27.94 20.49 30.19
N ALA A 40 26.93 20.51 29.30
CA ALA A 40 27.10 20.18 27.89
C ALA A 40 28.14 21.12 27.20
N LEU A 41 28.19 22.38 27.64
CA LEU A 41 29.21 23.35 27.24
C LEU A 41 30.61 23.04 27.81
N LYS A 42 30.70 22.42 28.99
CA LYS A 42 31.98 22.01 29.60
C LYS A 42 32.55 20.74 28.96
N ASN A 43 31.71 19.77 28.58
CA ASN A 43 32.16 18.56 27.87
C ASN A 43 32.64 18.83 26.44
N LYS A 44 32.14 19.89 25.79
CA LYS A 44 32.70 20.39 24.52
C LYS A 44 34.08 21.04 24.66
N LYS A 45 34.42 21.61 25.83
CA LYS A 45 35.72 22.27 26.05
C LYS A 45 36.89 21.31 26.33
N LYS A 46 36.64 20.03 26.64
CA LYS A 46 37.70 19.02 26.87
C LYS A 46 38.21 18.29 25.61
N ARG A 47 37.66 18.55 24.41
CA ARG A 47 38.12 17.96 23.12
C ARG A 47 38.58 19.02 22.10
N LYS A 48 39.35 20.02 22.53
CA LYS A 48 40.15 20.84 21.61
C LYS A 48 41.57 21.02 22.15
N GLY A 49 42.43 20.08 21.79
CA GLY A 49 43.87 20.31 21.74
C GLY A 49 44.21 21.27 20.59
N ASN A 50 45.20 22.11 20.84
CA ASN A 50 45.73 23.18 20.00
C ASN A 50 45.85 22.86 18.50
N GLY A 51 45.43 23.81 17.67
CA GLY A 51 45.72 23.85 16.23
C GLY A 51 45.37 25.23 15.69
N ASN A 52 46.39 26.04 15.46
CA ASN A 52 46.34 27.46 15.11
C ASN A 52 46.39 27.61 13.58
N SER A 53 45.36 28.15 12.92
CA SER A 53 45.52 28.87 11.65
C SER A 53 44.26 29.65 11.24
N LYS A 54 44.54 30.81 10.66
CA LYS A 54 43.66 31.96 10.39
C LYS A 54 43.04 31.86 8.99
N GLY A 55 41.82 32.40 8.86
CA GLY A 55 41.44 33.23 7.71
C GLY A 55 40.44 32.65 6.69
N PRO A 56 39.64 33.49 6.01
CA PRO A 56 38.22 33.25 5.76
C PRO A 56 37.82 33.24 4.28
N SER A 57 36.68 32.64 3.94
CA SER A 57 35.79 33.20 2.90
C SER A 57 34.39 32.59 2.93
N ARG A 58 33.44 33.49 2.76
CA ARG A 58 31.99 33.37 2.94
C ARG A 58 31.38 33.28 1.55
N ALA A 59 30.64 32.21 1.23
CA ALA A 59 29.69 32.23 0.13
C ALA A 59 28.46 31.40 0.49
N LYS A 60 27.31 32.08 0.41
CA LYS A 60 25.98 31.67 0.81
C LYS A 60 25.47 30.55 -0.10
N ASN A 61 24.86 29.51 0.48
CA ASN A 61 23.77 28.81 -0.18
C ASN A 61 22.69 28.43 0.83
N LYS A 62 21.50 29.02 0.63
CA LYS A 62 20.27 28.78 1.39
C LYS A 62 19.82 27.34 1.17
N LYS A 63 19.98 26.46 2.16
CA LYS A 63 19.16 25.25 2.28
C LYS A 63 17.86 25.62 3.00
N LYS A 64 16.73 25.25 2.38
CA LYS A 64 15.39 25.25 2.99
C LYS A 64 15.47 24.50 4.32
N GLN A 65 15.25 25.21 5.42
CA GLN A 65 14.91 24.61 6.70
C GLN A 65 13.48 24.08 6.60
N GLU A 66 13.29 22.83 7.04
CA GLU A 66 11.98 22.31 7.41
C GLU A 66 11.29 23.31 8.34
N LYS A 67 10.02 23.59 8.05
CA LYS A 67 9.16 24.37 8.95
C LYS A 67 9.00 23.57 10.24
N GLN A 68 9.67 24.00 11.31
CA GLN A 68 9.27 23.67 12.68
C GLN A 68 8.06 24.55 13.03
N ASP A 69 7.02 23.93 13.55
CA ASP A 69 5.88 24.63 14.15
C ASP A 69 6.36 25.40 15.40
N PRO A 70 6.02 26.69 15.61
CA PRO A 70 6.66 27.54 16.64
C PRO A 70 6.21 27.29 18.09
N SER A 71 5.28 26.36 18.36
CA SER A 71 4.57 26.31 19.65
C SER A 71 5.18 25.42 20.74
N THR A 72 6.00 24.41 20.42
CA THR A 72 6.53 23.44 21.40
C THR A 72 8.03 23.62 21.69
N LYS A 73 8.40 23.92 22.94
CA LYS A 73 9.82 23.93 23.39
C LYS A 73 10.24 22.53 23.85
N LYS A 74 11.35 22.00 23.31
CA LYS A 74 11.95 20.71 23.72
C LYS A 74 13.07 20.92 24.73
N TYR A 75 12.96 20.30 25.90
CA TYR A 75 13.98 20.33 26.96
C TYR A 75 14.51 18.93 27.26
N VAL A 76 15.76 18.84 27.69
CA VAL A 76 16.40 17.55 28.02
C VAL A 76 16.52 17.41 29.54
N ILE A 77 16.02 16.29 30.09
CA ILE A 77 16.08 15.97 31.52
C ILE A 77 17.11 14.87 31.76
N ARG A 78 17.89 15.00 32.84
CA ARG A 78 18.81 13.93 33.26
C ARG A 78 18.05 12.88 34.06
N VAL A 79 18.43 11.62 33.87
CA VAL A 79 17.87 10.45 34.56
C VAL A 79 17.82 10.65 36.08
N ARG A 80 18.88 11.21 36.68
CA ARG A 80 18.96 11.49 38.13
C ARG A 80 17.89 12.46 38.65
N ASP A 81 17.35 13.31 37.78
CA ASP A 81 16.35 14.30 38.16
C ASP A 81 14.94 13.68 38.19
N PHE A 82 14.75 12.49 37.60
CA PHE A 82 13.48 11.74 37.64
C PHE A 82 13.09 11.36 39.06
N GLU A 83 14.04 10.89 39.87
CA GLU A 83 13.78 10.47 41.24
C GLU A 83 13.27 11.64 42.10
N ALA A 84 13.92 12.80 41.98
CA ALA A 84 13.57 14.00 42.73
C ALA A 84 12.19 14.56 42.32
N MET A 85 11.88 14.57 41.02
CA MET A 85 10.56 14.99 40.53
C MET A 85 9.45 14.02 40.96
N ALA A 86 9.67 12.70 40.88
CA ALA A 86 8.69 11.69 41.28
C ALA A 86 8.37 11.76 42.77
N LYS A 87 9.39 11.97 43.60
CA LYS A 87 9.22 12.15 45.03
C LYS A 87 8.40 13.41 45.35
N HIS A 88 8.71 14.54 44.70
CA HIS A 88 7.95 15.79 44.87
C HIS A 88 6.48 15.65 44.47
N VAL A 89 6.19 14.99 43.34
CA VAL A 89 4.83 14.74 42.87
C VAL A 89 4.07 13.84 43.85
N ALA A 90 4.69 12.75 44.31
CA ALA A 90 4.08 11.83 45.28
C ALA A 90 3.79 12.49 46.63
N GLU A 91 4.69 13.36 47.12
CA GLU A 91 4.51 14.09 48.39
C GLU A 91 3.38 15.12 48.34
N THR A 92 2.98 15.57 47.15
CA THR A 92 1.88 16.53 46.99
C THR A 92 0.51 15.88 47.22
N ASN A 93 0.39 14.56 47.00
CA ASN A 93 -0.81 13.73 47.19
C ASN A 93 -2.11 14.29 46.57
N ALA A 94 -1.98 15.15 45.54
CA ALA A 94 -3.07 15.91 44.92
C ALA A 94 -3.30 15.53 43.44
N VAL A 95 -2.57 14.54 42.93
CA VAL A 95 -2.55 14.16 41.51
C VAL A 95 -2.60 12.64 41.38
N GLU A 96 -3.52 12.14 40.56
CA GLU A 96 -3.53 10.75 40.12
C GLU A 96 -2.67 10.58 38.87
N VAL A 97 -1.92 9.49 38.78
CA VAL A 97 -1.11 9.18 37.60
C VAL A 97 -2.05 8.78 36.44
N PRO A 98 -2.00 9.46 35.28
CA PRO A 98 -2.80 9.07 34.13
C PRO A 98 -2.52 7.62 33.73
N HIS A 99 -3.58 6.89 33.39
CA HIS A 99 -3.52 5.47 33.03
C HIS A 99 -2.45 5.16 31.96
N LYS A 100 -2.38 5.98 30.90
CA LYS A 100 -1.39 5.84 29.82
C LYS A 100 0.06 5.99 30.33
N THR A 101 0.30 6.92 31.26
CA THR A 101 1.62 7.15 31.87
C THR A 101 2.03 6.02 32.80
N ALA A 102 1.08 5.48 33.58
CA ALA A 102 1.31 4.33 34.44
C ALA A 102 1.72 3.09 33.64
N ILE A 103 1.01 2.80 32.55
CA ILE A 103 1.34 1.70 31.63
C ILE A 103 2.71 1.92 30.98
N ALA A 104 2.98 3.12 30.46
CA ALA A 104 4.26 3.44 29.83
C ALA A 104 5.45 3.24 30.78
N LEU A 105 5.30 3.61 32.06
CA LEU A 105 6.31 3.39 33.10
C LEU A 105 6.55 1.90 33.38
N GLU A 106 5.48 1.11 33.58
CA GLU A 106 5.59 -0.33 33.84
C GLU A 106 6.18 -1.09 32.64
N ARG A 107 5.75 -0.76 31.41
CA ARG A 107 6.34 -1.31 30.18
C ARG A 107 7.82 -1.00 30.06
N GLY A 108 8.21 0.26 30.26
CA GLY A 108 9.60 0.69 30.17
C GLY A 108 10.52 -0.04 31.18
N ILE A 109 10.06 -0.23 32.41
CA ILE A 109 10.79 -0.98 33.45
C ILE A 109 10.91 -2.44 33.07
N TRP A 110 9.79 -3.10 32.71
CA TRP A 110 9.78 -4.52 32.41
C TRP A 110 10.70 -4.87 31.24
N VAL A 111 10.62 -4.09 30.17
CA VAL A 111 11.41 -4.29 28.96
C VAL A 111 12.90 -4.13 29.26
N ARG A 112 13.30 -3.01 29.91
CA ARG A 112 14.72 -2.76 30.19
C ARG A 112 15.31 -3.79 31.14
N ARG A 113 14.56 -4.21 32.17
CA ARG A 113 14.99 -5.21 33.15
C ARG A 113 15.12 -6.60 32.52
N SER A 114 14.06 -7.07 31.88
CA SER A 114 14.00 -8.42 31.33
C SER A 114 14.96 -8.61 30.16
N PHE A 115 15.18 -7.55 29.36
CA PHE A 115 16.12 -7.59 28.24
C PHE A 115 17.57 -7.72 28.74
N SER A 116 17.94 -6.97 29.78
CA SER A 116 19.26 -7.11 30.41
C SER A 116 19.47 -8.46 31.05
N GLN A 117 18.43 -9.02 31.68
CA GLN A 117 18.49 -10.35 32.26
C GLN A 117 18.73 -11.42 31.19
N LYS A 118 17.92 -11.43 30.11
CA LYS A 118 18.08 -12.39 29.01
C LYS A 118 19.42 -12.25 28.28
N LEU A 119 19.96 -11.02 28.18
CA LEU A 119 21.29 -10.77 27.64
C LEU A 119 22.41 -11.32 28.55
N THR A 120 22.17 -11.39 29.87
CA THR A 120 23.09 -12.02 30.84
C THR A 120 23.09 -13.53 30.66
N GLU A 121 21.89 -14.10 30.55
CA GLU A 121 21.66 -15.55 30.43
C GLU A 121 22.20 -16.09 29.10
N SER A 122 22.25 -15.28 28.05
CA SER A 122 22.80 -15.65 26.74
C SER A 122 24.33 -15.58 26.64
N GLY A 123 25.05 -15.18 27.70
CA GLY A 123 26.52 -15.22 27.73
C GLY A 123 27.24 -14.12 26.92
N ALA A 124 26.51 -13.09 26.46
CA ALA A 124 27.11 -11.96 25.74
C ALA A 124 28.16 -11.24 26.61
N ARG A 125 29.38 -11.05 26.08
CA ARG A 125 30.48 -10.36 26.78
C ARG A 125 30.12 -8.91 27.06
N ARG A 126 30.14 -8.55 28.34
CA ARG A 126 29.84 -7.19 28.85
C ARG A 126 31.09 -6.34 28.97
N ASP A 127 30.99 -5.06 28.58
CA ASP A 127 31.80 -4.03 29.21
C ASP A 127 31.23 -3.78 30.61
N ARG A 128 32.00 -4.12 31.66
CA ARG A 128 31.60 -3.92 33.07
C ARG A 128 31.12 -2.49 33.37
N ARG A 129 31.59 -1.50 32.60
CA ARG A 129 31.21 -0.10 32.78
C ARG A 129 29.83 0.22 32.21
N SER A 130 29.45 -0.45 31.13
CA SER A 130 28.17 -0.23 30.45
C SER A 130 27.01 -0.82 31.24
N ASP A 131 27.17 -2.04 31.75
CA ASP A 131 26.27 -2.73 32.67
C ASP A 131 25.91 -1.87 33.89
N ALA A 132 26.92 -1.31 34.55
CA ALA A 132 26.73 -0.55 35.78
C ALA A 132 25.82 0.68 35.59
N SER A 133 25.85 1.32 34.41
CA SER A 133 24.98 2.48 34.15
C SER A 133 23.63 2.11 33.53
N HIS A 134 23.49 0.95 32.87
CA HIS A 134 22.16 0.44 32.45
C HIS A 134 21.36 -0.05 33.66
N SER A 135 21.98 -0.82 34.55
CA SER A 135 21.38 -1.20 35.85
C SER A 135 21.00 0.04 36.66
N HIS A 136 21.86 1.06 36.72
CA HIS A 136 21.55 2.33 37.39
C HIS A 136 20.30 3.02 36.79
N PHE A 137 20.09 2.97 35.48
CA PHE A 137 18.89 3.55 34.87
C PHE A 137 17.62 2.79 35.27
N VAL A 138 17.66 1.45 35.20
CA VAL A 138 16.53 0.60 35.61
C VAL A 138 16.20 0.82 37.08
N GLU A 139 17.23 0.88 37.95
CA GLU A 139 17.08 1.20 39.37
C GLU A 139 16.39 2.55 39.60
N VAL A 140 16.74 3.58 38.81
CA VAL A 140 16.07 4.89 38.91
C VAL A 140 14.59 4.80 38.52
N LEU A 141 14.25 4.11 37.44
CA LEU A 141 12.83 3.94 37.06
C LEU A 141 12.04 3.09 38.07
N GLU A 142 12.64 2.05 38.64
CA GLU A 142 12.02 1.25 39.70
C GLU A 142 11.77 2.07 40.97
N LYS A 143 12.68 3.00 41.32
CA LYS A 143 12.46 3.96 42.40
C LYS A 143 11.35 4.95 42.08
N VAL A 144 11.32 5.52 40.87
CA VAL A 144 10.23 6.39 40.39
C VAL A 144 8.88 5.69 40.53
N ARG A 145 8.79 4.45 40.06
CA ARG A 145 7.60 3.60 40.26
C ARG A 145 7.28 3.43 41.73
N GLY A 146 8.28 3.17 42.58
CA GLY A 146 8.10 3.05 44.03
C GLY A 146 7.45 4.29 44.67
N TYR A 147 7.89 5.48 44.28
CA TYR A 147 7.31 6.74 44.76
C TYR A 147 5.90 7.02 44.22
N LEU A 148 5.63 6.67 42.95
CA LEU A 148 4.32 6.91 42.32
C LEU A 148 3.27 5.83 42.66
N LYS A 149 3.69 4.65 43.12
CA LYS A 149 2.79 3.52 43.45
C LYS A 149 1.59 3.87 44.34
N PRO A 150 1.70 4.75 45.36
CA PRO A 150 0.55 5.13 46.20
C PRO A 150 -0.54 5.93 45.46
N ILE A 151 -0.21 6.56 44.33
CA ILE A 151 -1.09 7.41 43.52
C ILE A 151 -1.37 6.82 42.13
N MET A 152 -1.02 5.54 41.93
CA MET A 152 -1.37 4.74 40.75
C MET A 152 -2.54 3.81 41.08
N GLU A 153 -3.44 3.58 40.13
CA GLU A 153 -4.50 2.57 40.30
C GLU A 153 -3.89 1.17 40.46
N ALA A 154 -4.39 0.40 41.43
CA ALA A 154 -3.87 -0.93 41.72
C ALA A 154 -4.31 -1.94 40.64
N GLY A 155 -3.35 -2.71 40.11
CA GLY A 155 -3.63 -3.88 39.26
C GLY A 155 -3.68 -3.63 37.74
N LEU A 156 -3.16 -2.50 37.26
CA LEU A 156 -3.20 -2.10 35.84
C LEU A 156 -2.27 -2.88 34.90
N PHE A 157 -1.14 -3.38 35.39
CA PHE A 157 -0.19 -4.18 34.60
C PHE A 157 -0.08 -5.58 35.20
N LYS A 158 -0.51 -6.60 34.45
CA LYS A 158 -0.45 -8.01 34.83
C LYS A 158 0.57 -8.75 33.95
N PRO A 159 1.81 -8.94 34.43
CA PRO A 159 2.84 -9.67 33.68
C PRO A 159 2.39 -11.10 33.31
N ASP A 160 1.62 -11.74 34.19
CA ASP A 160 1.17 -13.14 34.07
C ASP A 160 0.22 -13.39 32.89
N ASP A 161 -0.39 -12.35 32.30
CA ASP A 161 -1.25 -12.48 31.11
C ASP A 161 -0.44 -12.47 29.80
N LEU A 162 0.84 -12.07 29.85
CA LEU A 162 1.76 -12.07 28.71
C LEU A 162 2.50 -13.41 28.54
N ASP A 163 2.70 -14.14 29.64
CA ASP A 163 3.35 -15.46 29.63
C ASP A 163 2.43 -16.60 29.11
N LYS A 164 1.11 -16.39 29.04
CA LYS A 164 0.13 -17.43 28.65
C LYS A 164 0.01 -17.67 27.14
N LYS A 165 0.69 -16.89 26.28
CA LYS A 165 0.60 -17.01 24.80
C LYS A 165 1.81 -17.69 24.13
N SER A 166 2.82 -18.12 24.88
CA SER A 166 3.99 -18.81 24.32
C SER A 166 3.83 -20.34 24.30
N ASP A 167 2.74 -20.84 23.71
CA ASP A 167 2.52 -22.30 23.55
C ASP A 167 3.31 -22.92 22.38
N VAL A 168 4.42 -22.29 21.99
CA VAL A 168 5.36 -22.84 20.99
C VAL A 168 6.55 -23.40 21.76
N LYS A 169 6.65 -24.73 21.86
CA LYS A 169 7.81 -25.45 22.39
C LYS A 169 9.11 -24.86 21.80
N ALA A 170 9.82 -24.08 22.61
CA ALA A 170 11.03 -23.38 22.22
C ALA A 170 12.21 -24.36 22.15
N ASN A 171 12.41 -24.98 20.99
CA ASN A 171 13.57 -25.84 20.74
C ASN A 171 14.84 -25.06 20.31
N HIS A 172 14.90 -23.73 20.45
CA HIS A 172 16.11 -22.96 20.10
C HIS A 172 16.37 -21.76 21.03
N PRO A 173 17.59 -21.60 21.58
CA PRO A 173 17.94 -20.55 22.56
C PRO A 173 17.88 -19.12 22.01
N THR A 174 17.92 -18.93 20.69
CA THR A 174 17.90 -17.60 20.03
C THR A 174 16.51 -16.98 19.93
N LYS A 175 15.44 -17.79 19.91
CA LYS A 175 14.05 -17.31 19.77
C LYS A 175 13.55 -16.67 21.08
N GLY A 176 14.00 -17.20 22.22
CA GLY A 176 13.64 -16.70 23.55
C GLY A 176 14.20 -15.30 23.89
N MET A 177 15.24 -14.84 23.19
CA MET A 177 15.93 -13.57 23.48
C MET A 177 15.06 -12.34 23.18
N PHE A 178 14.10 -12.45 22.25
CA PHE A 178 13.27 -11.33 21.79
C PHE A 178 11.86 -11.30 22.40
N ASP A 179 11.44 -12.32 23.16
CA ASP A 179 10.08 -12.36 23.72
C ASP A 179 9.79 -11.19 24.68
N VAL A 180 10.84 -10.56 25.22
CA VAL A 180 10.74 -9.34 26.06
C VAL A 180 10.25 -8.12 25.25
N LEU A 181 10.16 -8.21 23.93
CA LEU A 181 9.59 -7.15 23.12
C LEU A 181 8.08 -7.34 22.89
N ASN A 182 7.50 -8.49 23.31
CA ASN A 182 6.06 -8.77 23.23
C ASN A 182 5.24 -7.88 24.16
N VAL A 183 5.84 -7.15 25.10
CA VAL A 183 5.10 -6.15 25.88
C VAL A 183 4.62 -4.97 25.03
N TYR A 184 5.26 -4.71 23.90
CA TYR A 184 4.79 -3.72 22.93
C TYR A 184 3.75 -4.27 21.94
N THR A 185 3.37 -5.56 22.04
CA THR A 185 2.17 -6.09 21.39
C THR A 185 1.00 -6.01 22.37
N PRO A 186 0.03 -5.12 22.17
CA PRO A 186 -1.20 -5.14 22.96
C PRO A 186 -2.12 -6.27 22.47
N SER A 187 -3.02 -6.77 23.32
CA SER A 187 -4.25 -7.40 22.80
C SER A 187 -5.08 -6.33 22.08
N GLU A 188 -5.75 -6.69 20.98
CA GLU A 188 -6.67 -5.78 20.25
C GLU A 188 -7.74 -5.18 21.18
N GLU A 189 -8.18 -5.94 22.19
CA GLU A 189 -9.11 -5.50 23.24
C GLU A 189 -8.58 -4.36 24.12
N PHE A 190 -7.25 -4.27 24.31
CA PHE A 190 -6.61 -3.22 25.11
C PHE A 190 -6.39 -1.93 24.31
N LEU A 191 -6.18 -2.03 22.99
CA LEU A 191 -6.08 -0.86 22.10
C LEU A 191 -7.45 -0.25 21.78
N ASN A 192 -8.51 -1.05 21.83
CA ASN A 192 -9.88 -0.66 21.47
C ASN A 192 -10.75 -0.28 22.68
N ALA A 193 -10.21 -0.26 23.90
CA ALA A 193 -10.96 0.21 25.07
C ALA A 193 -11.32 1.71 24.89
N PRO A 194 -12.58 2.12 25.05
CA PRO A 194 -12.96 3.52 24.94
C PRO A 194 -12.22 4.33 25.99
N ASP A 195 -11.46 5.34 25.55
CA ASP A 195 -10.83 6.33 26.42
C ASP A 195 -11.95 6.96 27.26
N ILE A 196 -11.97 6.69 28.57
CA ILE A 196 -12.72 7.52 29.52
C ILE A 196 -12.00 8.86 29.47
N THR A 197 -12.51 9.81 28.68
CA THR A 197 -11.98 11.17 28.58
C THR A 197 -12.01 11.82 29.95
N PRO A 198 -10.86 12.12 30.60
CA PRO A 198 -10.83 13.25 31.50
C PRO A 198 -10.79 14.51 30.62
N THR A 199 -11.58 15.50 31.00
CA THR A 199 -11.68 16.87 30.48
C THR A 199 -10.38 17.37 29.80
N PRO A 200 -10.46 18.06 28.63
CA PRO A 200 -9.30 18.54 27.90
C PRO A 200 -8.48 19.50 28.78
N THR A 201 -7.41 18.98 29.36
CA THR A 201 -6.31 19.81 29.86
C THR A 201 -5.40 19.98 28.66
N ALA A 202 -5.12 21.24 28.30
CA ALA A 202 -4.34 21.63 27.13
C ALA A 202 -3.12 20.73 26.92
N GLU A 203 -2.81 20.40 25.65
CA GLU A 203 -1.54 19.76 25.30
C GLU A 203 -0.40 20.49 26.03
N PRO A 204 0.51 19.76 26.70
CA PRO A 204 1.56 20.42 27.46
C PRO A 204 2.41 21.29 26.53
N GLU A 205 2.50 22.60 26.81
CA GLU A 205 3.31 23.58 26.06
C GLU A 205 4.80 23.21 25.95
N THR A 206 5.24 22.19 26.72
CA THR A 206 6.64 21.82 26.91
C THR A 206 6.85 20.30 26.84
N GLN A 207 7.73 19.84 25.94
CA GLN A 207 8.09 18.43 25.75
C GLN A 207 9.49 18.15 26.33
N TYR A 208 9.64 17.06 27.09
CA TYR A 208 10.89 16.70 27.74
C TYR A 208 11.45 15.36 27.21
N THR A 209 12.74 15.29 26.91
CA THR A 209 13.44 14.08 26.45
C THR A 209 14.62 13.71 27.35
N VAL A 210 15.01 12.44 27.40
CA VAL A 210 16.08 11.96 28.30
C VAL A 210 17.45 12.01 27.60
N GLU A 211 18.47 12.57 28.27
CA GLU A 211 19.88 12.49 27.82
C GLU A 211 20.46 11.13 28.21
N GLU A 212 20.61 10.23 27.24
CA GLU A 212 21.32 8.95 27.41
C GLU A 212 22.62 8.96 26.58
N GLU A 213 23.75 8.60 27.21
CA GLU A 213 24.96 8.25 26.45
C GLU A 213 24.64 6.98 25.65
N VAL A 214 24.71 7.06 24.32
CA VAL A 214 24.40 5.91 23.46
C VAL A 214 25.45 4.82 23.64
N LYS A 215 25.01 3.69 24.18
CA LYS A 215 25.83 2.50 24.42
C LYS A 215 25.51 1.38 23.44
N TRP A 216 26.31 0.32 23.51
CA TRP A 216 26.11 -0.86 22.68
C TRP A 216 24.79 -1.55 23.02
N GLU A 217 24.39 -1.59 24.29
CA GLU A 217 23.13 -2.18 24.74
C GLU A 217 21.91 -1.41 24.23
N ASP A 218 21.98 -0.08 24.17
CA ASP A 218 20.92 0.76 23.59
C ASP A 218 20.78 0.53 22.07
N ALA A 219 21.92 0.39 21.39
CA ALA A 219 21.95 0.04 19.97
C ALA A 219 21.42 -1.39 19.73
N PHE A 220 21.81 -2.34 20.58
CA PHE A 220 21.34 -3.72 20.52
C PHE A 220 19.85 -3.83 20.77
N PHE A 221 19.32 -3.07 21.75
CA PHE A 221 17.89 -2.97 21.99
C PHE A 221 17.13 -2.40 20.79
N ALA A 222 17.58 -1.28 20.23
CA ALA A 222 16.95 -0.67 19.06
C ALA A 222 16.97 -1.60 17.84
N PHE A 223 18.08 -2.32 17.65
CA PHE A 223 18.23 -3.31 16.60
C PHE A 223 17.33 -4.54 16.82
N ALA A 224 17.25 -5.05 18.05
CA ALA A 224 16.35 -6.14 18.43
C ALA A 224 14.87 -5.76 18.22
N ALA A 225 14.49 -4.51 18.53
CA ALA A 225 13.18 -3.97 18.24
C ALA A 225 12.88 -3.98 16.72
N LEU A 226 13.82 -3.53 15.89
CA LEU A 226 13.69 -3.58 14.43
C LEU A 226 13.51 -5.02 13.92
N LEU A 227 14.34 -5.96 14.38
CA LEU A 227 14.22 -7.37 13.98
C LEU A 227 12.88 -7.98 14.40
N ARG A 228 12.34 -7.56 15.55
CA ARG A 228 11.02 -8.01 15.99
C ARG A 228 9.89 -7.42 15.15
N ASP A 229 9.98 -6.15 14.76
CA ASP A 229 9.05 -5.54 13.81
C ASP A 229 9.08 -6.28 12.46
N TYR A 230 10.27 -6.65 11.98
CA TYR A 230 10.43 -7.47 10.77
C TYR A 230 9.83 -8.86 10.91
N ASP A 231 10.02 -9.54 12.04
CA ASP A 231 9.43 -10.85 12.30
C ASP A 231 7.90 -10.80 12.32
N TYR A 232 7.30 -9.75 12.89
CA TYR A 232 5.84 -9.57 12.84
C TYR A 232 5.32 -9.30 11.42
N LEU A 233 6.03 -8.49 10.64
CA LEU A 233 5.68 -8.30 9.23
C LEU A 233 5.84 -9.60 8.44
N SER A 234 6.91 -10.37 8.70
CA SER A 234 7.14 -11.67 8.05
C SER A 234 6.00 -12.65 8.32
N GLN A 235 5.59 -12.80 9.59
CA GLN A 235 4.47 -13.68 9.97
C GLN A 235 3.16 -13.27 9.31
N GLU A 236 2.88 -11.97 9.25
CA GLU A 236 1.67 -11.48 8.60
C GLU A 236 1.73 -11.66 7.07
N ILE A 237 2.87 -11.41 6.43
CA ILE A 237 3.08 -11.71 5.01
C ILE A 237 2.83 -13.20 4.75
N HIS A 238 3.43 -14.10 5.52
CA HIS A 238 3.19 -15.56 5.38
C HIS A 238 1.70 -15.90 5.49
N SER A 239 1.01 -15.38 6.50
CA SER A 239 -0.44 -15.53 6.68
C SER A 239 -1.23 -15.05 5.45
N LEU A 240 -0.90 -13.89 4.88
CA LEU A 240 -1.54 -13.38 3.67
C LEU A 240 -1.31 -14.30 2.46
N TRP A 241 -0.09 -14.81 2.26
CA TRP A 241 0.21 -15.71 1.15
C TRP A 241 -0.40 -17.11 1.33
N GLU A 242 -0.55 -17.60 2.55
CA GLU A 242 -1.33 -18.81 2.85
C GLU A 242 -2.81 -18.63 2.49
N LYS A 243 -3.39 -17.46 2.82
CA LYS A 243 -4.76 -17.11 2.43
C LYS A 243 -4.92 -17.04 0.91
N TYR A 244 -3.97 -16.45 0.19
CA TYR A 244 -3.95 -16.50 -1.28
C TYR A 244 -3.86 -17.93 -1.83
N ALA A 245 -2.97 -18.76 -1.26
CA ALA A 245 -2.83 -20.15 -1.66
C ALA A 245 -4.15 -20.93 -1.48
N SER A 246 -4.89 -20.65 -0.41
CA SER A 246 -6.22 -21.23 -0.15
C SER A 246 -7.37 -20.62 -0.97
N GLY A 247 -7.13 -19.51 -1.68
CA GLY A 247 -8.14 -18.79 -2.48
C GLY A 247 -9.01 -17.81 -1.68
N GLU A 248 -8.69 -17.53 -0.41
CA GLU A 248 -9.41 -16.56 0.42
C GLU A 248 -9.12 -15.11 0.02
N LEU A 249 -7.90 -14.82 -0.44
CA LEU A 249 -7.47 -13.48 -0.88
C LEU A 249 -7.01 -13.48 -2.34
N ASP A 250 -7.29 -12.37 -3.03
CA ASP A 250 -6.82 -12.09 -4.39
C ASP A 250 -5.30 -11.80 -4.42
N LEU A 251 -4.65 -12.16 -5.53
CA LEU A 251 -3.20 -11.97 -5.72
C LEU A 251 -2.78 -10.50 -5.62
N ALA A 252 -3.57 -9.59 -6.19
CA ALA A 252 -3.29 -8.15 -6.14
C ALA A 252 -3.29 -7.62 -4.71
N ALA A 253 -4.23 -8.10 -3.88
CA ALA A 253 -4.35 -7.70 -2.49
C ALA A 253 -3.12 -8.09 -1.67
N VAL A 254 -2.67 -9.34 -1.76
CA VAL A 254 -1.50 -9.84 -1.02
C VAL A 254 -0.19 -9.24 -1.55
N ALA A 255 -0.08 -9.01 -2.87
CA ALA A 255 1.08 -8.39 -3.48
C ALA A 255 1.24 -6.92 -3.05
N LEU A 256 0.17 -6.14 -3.05
CA LEU A 256 0.18 -4.75 -2.60
C LEU A 256 0.48 -4.60 -1.11
N ALA A 257 -0.07 -5.49 -0.27
CA ALA A 257 0.23 -5.52 1.15
C ALA A 257 1.72 -5.87 1.40
N THR A 258 2.25 -6.85 0.67
CA THR A 258 3.68 -7.22 0.71
C THR A 258 4.57 -6.06 0.26
N ASN A 259 4.23 -5.41 -0.85
CA ASN A 259 4.97 -4.25 -1.37
C ASN A 259 4.93 -3.06 -0.38
N THR A 260 3.78 -2.84 0.27
CA THR A 260 3.65 -1.82 1.32
C THR A 260 4.49 -2.17 2.54
N ALA A 261 4.58 -3.44 2.94
CA ALA A 261 5.46 -3.88 4.02
C ALA A 261 6.94 -3.61 3.69
N PHE A 262 7.35 -3.85 2.44
CA PHE A 262 8.70 -3.49 1.95
C PHE A 262 8.97 -2.00 2.01
N GLU A 263 7.94 -1.16 1.88
CA GLU A 263 8.07 0.28 2.00
C GLU A 263 8.10 0.79 3.45
N LEU A 264 7.40 0.11 4.37
CA LEU A 264 7.46 0.44 5.81
C LEU A 264 8.84 0.12 6.41
N ALA A 265 9.47 -0.96 5.95
CA ALA A 265 10.77 -1.42 6.44
C ALA A 265 11.89 -0.35 6.44
N PRO A 266 12.16 0.40 5.35
CA PRO A 266 13.15 1.47 5.36
C PRO A 266 12.79 2.63 6.30
N SER A 267 11.50 2.91 6.55
CA SER A 267 11.09 3.90 7.55
C SER A 267 11.45 3.44 8.95
N MET A 268 11.22 2.16 9.29
CA MET A 268 11.58 1.61 10.59
C MET A 268 13.10 1.53 10.78
N GLU A 269 13.87 1.19 9.73
CA GLU A 269 15.33 1.26 9.77
C GLU A 269 15.83 2.71 9.95
N ALA A 270 15.12 3.70 9.39
CA ALA A 270 15.44 5.12 9.55
C ALA A 270 15.26 5.61 11.00
N ASP A 271 14.31 5.04 11.76
CA ASP A 271 14.06 5.39 13.16
C ASP A 271 15.28 5.14 14.06
N ILE A 272 15.99 4.04 13.80
CA ILE A 272 17.18 3.64 14.58
C ILE A 272 18.48 4.16 13.98
N LYS A 273 18.44 4.77 12.80
CA LYS A 273 19.62 5.15 12.02
C LYS A 273 20.64 5.98 12.81
N LYS A 274 20.19 6.97 13.60
CA LYS A 274 21.08 7.83 14.39
C LYS A 274 21.88 7.05 15.44
N LEU A 275 21.31 5.97 15.99
CA LEU A 275 22.01 5.07 16.90
C LEU A 275 22.98 4.19 16.11
N MET A 276 22.49 3.56 15.04
CA MET A 276 23.27 2.64 14.21
C MET A 276 24.50 3.30 13.57
N ASP A 277 24.40 4.56 13.13
CA ASP A 277 25.51 5.32 12.54
C ASP A 277 26.73 5.41 13.48
N LYS A 278 26.52 5.39 14.81
CA LYS A 278 27.63 5.39 15.79
C LYS A 278 28.42 4.08 15.82
N PHE A 279 27.83 3.01 15.31
CA PHE A 279 28.42 1.67 15.21
C PHE A 279 28.70 1.25 13.75
N GLY A 280 28.79 2.22 12.83
CA GLY A 280 29.10 1.97 11.42
C GLY A 280 27.87 1.70 10.53
N GLY A 281 26.66 1.80 11.08
CA GLY A 281 25.40 1.57 10.37
C GLY A 281 24.82 0.18 10.62
N THR A 282 23.56 -0.01 10.24
CA THR A 282 22.74 -1.19 10.59
C THR A 282 23.38 -2.50 10.14
N ALA A 283 23.89 -2.56 8.92
CA ALA A 283 24.49 -3.79 8.37
C ALA A 283 25.80 -4.19 9.06
N ILE A 284 26.62 -3.21 9.48
CA ILE A 284 27.85 -3.48 10.24
C ILE A 284 27.48 -3.93 11.65
N PHE A 285 26.50 -3.28 12.27
CA PHE A 285 26.01 -3.66 13.59
C PHE A 285 25.40 -5.07 13.61
N ALA A 286 24.68 -5.47 12.55
CA ALA A 286 24.18 -6.83 12.39
C ALA A 286 25.32 -7.87 12.38
N HIS A 287 26.43 -7.58 11.68
CA HIS A 287 27.64 -8.42 11.71
C HIS A 287 28.26 -8.50 13.11
N GLN A 288 28.32 -7.37 13.85
CA GLN A 288 28.79 -7.38 15.24
C GLN A 288 27.91 -8.26 16.14
N CYS A 289 26.59 -8.19 15.97
CA CYS A 289 25.65 -9.05 16.72
C CYS A 289 25.83 -10.53 16.37
N PHE A 290 26.10 -10.85 15.11
CA PHE A 290 26.36 -12.21 14.67
C PHE A 290 27.63 -12.79 15.27
N ASP A 291 28.69 -11.99 15.35
CA ASP A 291 29.95 -12.38 15.96
C ASP A 291 29.75 -12.74 17.44
N VAL A 292 29.06 -11.87 18.18
CA VAL A 292 28.72 -12.10 19.59
C VAL A 292 27.84 -13.34 19.76
N ALA A 293 26.86 -13.55 18.89
CA ALA A 293 25.98 -14.71 18.96
C ALA A 293 26.72 -16.03 18.66
N CYS A 294 27.63 -16.04 17.68
CA CYS A 294 28.45 -17.22 17.38
C CYS A 294 29.37 -17.57 18.56
N GLU A 295 30.03 -16.57 19.17
CA GLU A 295 30.86 -16.78 20.36
C GLU A 295 30.05 -17.35 21.53
N ALA A 296 28.87 -16.78 21.80
CA ALA A 296 27.97 -17.23 22.86
C ALA A 296 27.49 -18.68 22.66
N MET A 297 27.25 -19.08 21.42
CA MET A 297 26.80 -20.43 21.07
C MET A 297 27.97 -21.43 20.88
N GLY A 298 29.22 -21.00 21.04
CA GLY A 298 30.40 -21.83 20.80
C GLY A 298 30.58 -22.26 19.35
N ILE A 299 30.02 -21.49 18.40
CA ILE A 299 30.12 -21.77 16.97
C ILE A 299 31.36 -21.06 16.41
N ASP A 300 32.32 -21.84 15.90
CA ASP A 300 33.44 -21.30 15.14
C ASP A 300 32.98 -20.84 13.75
N LYS A 301 32.72 -19.54 13.60
CA LYS A 301 32.23 -18.90 12.37
C LYS A 301 33.23 -18.96 11.20
N ASP A 302 34.52 -19.15 11.48
CA ASP A 302 35.58 -19.10 10.48
C ASP A 302 35.87 -20.46 9.83
N LYS A 303 35.28 -21.53 10.37
CA LYS A 303 35.29 -22.88 9.77
C LYS A 303 34.34 -22.98 8.56
N LYS A 304 34.70 -22.31 7.47
CA LYS A 304 33.87 -22.16 6.25
C LYS A 304 33.93 -23.41 5.36
N THR A 305 32.81 -23.71 4.71
CA THR A 305 32.75 -24.65 3.57
C THR A 305 33.02 -23.86 2.27
N PRO A 306 33.66 -24.43 1.23
CA PRO A 306 33.82 -23.75 -0.05
C PRO A 306 32.50 -23.17 -0.57
N GLY A 307 32.51 -21.91 -1.01
CA GLY A 307 31.30 -21.20 -1.49
C GLY A 307 30.45 -20.53 -0.41
N THR A 308 30.75 -20.71 0.89
CA THR A 308 29.96 -20.12 2.00
C THR A 308 30.67 -18.92 2.64
N MET A 309 29.88 -17.97 3.18
CA MET A 309 30.39 -16.76 3.83
C MET A 309 30.98 -17.01 5.23
N TYR A 310 30.41 -17.97 5.96
CA TYR A 310 30.70 -18.32 7.34
C TYR A 310 30.31 -19.80 7.59
N ASN A 311 30.64 -20.36 8.75
CA ASN A 311 30.25 -21.72 9.13
C ASN A 311 28.71 -21.89 9.20
N LEU A 312 28.14 -22.75 8.37
CA LEU A 312 26.70 -22.99 8.26
C LEU A 312 26.03 -23.58 9.51
N ALA A 313 26.81 -23.98 10.53
CA ALA A 313 26.26 -24.19 11.87
C ALA A 313 25.60 -22.92 12.44
N ALA A 314 26.01 -21.73 11.98
CA ALA A 314 25.41 -20.45 12.33
C ALA A 314 24.30 -19.99 11.35
N TYR A 315 23.82 -20.85 10.44
CA TYR A 315 22.85 -20.46 9.41
C TYR A 315 21.56 -19.84 9.99
N ASP A 316 21.01 -20.42 11.06
CA ASP A 316 19.79 -19.88 11.69
C ASP A 316 20.03 -18.53 12.37
N VAL A 317 21.23 -18.33 12.95
CA VAL A 317 21.66 -17.04 13.51
C VAL A 317 21.82 -16.00 12.39
N GLY A 318 22.40 -16.41 11.26
CA GLY A 318 22.52 -15.57 10.08
C GLY A 318 21.17 -15.22 9.45
N LYS A 319 20.21 -16.16 9.41
CA LYS A 319 18.84 -15.90 8.92
C LYS A 319 18.13 -14.88 9.80
N LEU A 320 18.16 -15.08 11.12
CA LEU A 320 17.57 -14.17 12.11
C LEU A 320 18.11 -12.73 12.02
N LEU A 321 19.39 -12.59 11.72
CA LEU A 321 20.07 -11.28 11.60
C LEU A 321 20.05 -10.73 10.16
N SER A 322 19.31 -11.36 9.24
CA SER A 322 19.24 -11.05 7.80
C SER A 322 20.60 -11.03 7.09
N LEU A 323 21.59 -11.76 7.62
CA LEU A 323 22.95 -11.84 7.10
C LEU A 323 23.12 -12.89 6.00
N ASN A 324 22.24 -13.89 5.90
CA ASN A 324 22.33 -14.92 4.86
C ASN A 324 22.20 -14.27 3.49
N ILE A 325 21.12 -13.52 3.32
CA ILE A 325 20.82 -12.80 2.08
C ILE A 325 21.81 -11.65 1.86
N LEU A 326 22.26 -10.97 2.91
CA LEU A 326 23.34 -9.99 2.81
C LEU A 326 24.61 -10.62 2.21
N GLY A 327 24.91 -11.86 2.64
CA GLY A 327 25.99 -12.68 2.13
C GLY A 327 25.80 -13.04 0.66
N LEU A 328 24.63 -13.60 0.31
CA LEU A 328 24.28 -13.98 -1.06
C LEU A 328 24.30 -12.77 -2.00
N PHE A 329 23.82 -11.60 -1.59
CA PHE A 329 23.89 -10.37 -2.38
C PHE A 329 25.32 -9.95 -2.74
N ARG A 330 26.30 -10.19 -1.86
CA ARG A 330 27.72 -9.97 -2.21
C ARG A 330 28.27 -11.04 -3.14
N GLN A 331 27.76 -12.27 -3.06
CA GLN A 331 28.13 -13.35 -3.97
C GLN A 331 27.48 -13.18 -5.35
N LEU A 332 26.28 -12.60 -5.45
CA LEU A 332 25.65 -12.19 -6.71
C LEU A 332 26.52 -11.23 -7.54
N ARG A 333 27.44 -10.48 -6.90
CA ARG A 333 28.47 -9.67 -7.58
C ARG A 333 29.66 -10.49 -8.12
N LYS A 334 29.72 -11.80 -7.86
CA LYS A 334 30.78 -12.73 -8.24
C LYS A 334 30.13 -14.00 -8.82
N THR A 335 30.10 -14.10 -10.15
CA THR A 335 29.47 -15.17 -10.93
C THR A 335 29.86 -16.60 -10.49
N GLN A 336 29.03 -17.26 -9.68
CA GLN A 336 29.09 -18.71 -9.48
C GLN A 336 27.69 -19.30 -9.27
N PRO A 337 27.32 -20.37 -10.01
CA PRO A 337 26.08 -21.10 -9.79
C PRO A 337 26.25 -22.13 -8.67
N LEU A 338 25.23 -22.27 -7.81
CA LEU A 338 25.17 -23.29 -6.76
C LEU A 338 23.72 -23.72 -6.59
N GLY A 339 23.45 -25.04 -6.56
CA GLY A 339 22.12 -25.58 -6.36
C GLY A 339 22.05 -26.87 -5.52
N ALA A 340 20.79 -27.33 -5.38
CA ALA A 340 20.24 -28.58 -4.82
C ALA A 340 19.58 -28.52 -3.41
N ASN A 341 18.42 -29.19 -3.35
CA ASN A 341 17.37 -29.21 -2.32
C ASN A 341 17.83 -29.58 -0.92
N GLY A 342 17.38 -28.80 0.09
CA GLY A 342 17.96 -28.87 1.42
C GLY A 342 17.18 -29.44 2.59
N ARG A 343 17.65 -30.61 3.05
CA ARG A 343 17.39 -31.21 4.35
C ARG A 343 18.34 -30.67 5.44
N ASN A 344 19.49 -30.10 5.07
CA ASN A 344 20.47 -29.50 5.98
C ASN A 344 20.83 -28.04 5.59
N ASN A 345 21.56 -27.32 6.47
CA ASN A 345 21.87 -25.89 6.27
C ASN A 345 22.70 -25.58 5.01
N THR A 346 23.51 -26.53 4.52
CA THR A 346 24.30 -26.37 3.29
C THR A 346 23.42 -26.37 2.07
N GLU A 347 22.51 -27.32 2.00
CA GLU A 347 21.60 -27.42 0.89
C GLU A 347 20.57 -26.27 0.92
N ARG A 348 20.12 -25.81 2.09
CA ARG A 348 19.30 -24.58 2.21
C ARG A 348 20.01 -23.35 1.65
N TRP A 349 21.29 -23.16 1.99
CA TRP A 349 22.11 -22.08 1.44
C TRP A 349 22.22 -22.15 -0.09
N ASN A 350 22.47 -23.33 -0.64
CA ASN A 350 22.58 -23.51 -2.09
C ASN A 350 21.24 -23.28 -2.80
N GLN A 351 20.13 -23.70 -2.19
CA GLN A 351 18.78 -23.47 -2.72
C GLN A 351 18.45 -21.97 -2.76
N ASP A 352 18.66 -21.25 -1.66
CA ASP A 352 18.43 -19.80 -1.59
C ASP A 352 19.32 -19.05 -2.58
N SER A 353 20.58 -19.49 -2.72
CA SER A 353 21.53 -18.93 -3.69
C SER A 353 21.06 -19.15 -5.13
N SER A 354 20.65 -20.37 -5.50
CA SER A 354 20.09 -20.67 -6.83
C SER A 354 18.92 -19.77 -7.16
N ALA A 355 17.90 -19.74 -6.29
CA ALA A 355 16.65 -19.02 -6.54
C ALA A 355 16.88 -17.51 -6.69
N LEU A 356 17.79 -16.92 -5.89
CA LEU A 356 18.14 -15.51 -6.05
C LEU A 356 18.92 -15.24 -7.33
N MET A 357 19.90 -16.09 -7.69
CA MET A 357 20.65 -15.96 -8.94
C MET A 357 19.74 -16.07 -10.17
N GLU A 358 18.72 -16.92 -10.10
CA GLU A 358 17.73 -17.15 -11.15
C GLU A 358 16.81 -15.91 -11.35
N ALA A 359 16.42 -15.23 -10.26
CA ALA A 359 15.56 -14.05 -10.33
C ALA A 359 16.33 -12.73 -10.57
N PHE A 360 17.62 -12.68 -10.23
CA PHE A 360 18.43 -11.46 -10.24
C PHE A 360 18.51 -10.75 -11.60
N PRO A 361 18.68 -11.43 -12.75
CA PRO A 361 18.70 -10.76 -14.05
C PRO A 361 17.41 -9.98 -14.33
N GLY A 362 16.25 -10.53 -13.95
CA GLY A 362 14.96 -9.85 -14.09
C GLY A 362 14.85 -8.63 -13.18
N PHE A 363 15.21 -8.77 -11.90
CA PHE A 363 15.27 -7.63 -10.98
C PHE A 363 16.21 -6.54 -11.49
N HIS A 364 17.39 -6.91 -11.98
CA HIS A 364 18.36 -5.96 -12.51
C HIS A 364 17.81 -5.26 -13.75
N PHE A 365 17.29 -6.01 -14.74
CA PHE A 365 16.71 -5.44 -15.96
C PHE A 365 15.68 -4.35 -15.65
N LEU A 366 14.75 -4.61 -14.73
CA LEU A 366 13.71 -3.65 -14.37
C LEU A 366 14.23 -2.35 -13.71
N THR A 367 15.46 -2.35 -13.18
CA THR A 367 16.08 -1.14 -12.59
C THR A 367 16.75 -0.21 -13.62
N THR A 368 16.73 -0.60 -14.89
CA THR A 368 17.51 0.02 -15.97
C THR A 368 16.60 0.78 -16.92
N THR A 369 17.07 1.87 -17.52
CA THR A 369 16.30 2.71 -18.45
C THR A 369 15.53 1.89 -19.51
N PRO A 370 16.14 0.88 -20.17
CA PRO A 370 15.44 0.04 -21.15
C PRO A 370 14.37 -0.89 -20.56
N GLY A 371 14.49 -1.24 -19.28
CA GLY A 371 13.56 -2.08 -18.54
C GLY A 371 12.61 -1.31 -17.63
N HIS A 372 12.49 0.02 -17.75
CA HIS A 372 11.45 0.76 -17.04
C HIS A 372 10.07 0.36 -17.60
N GLY A 373 9.32 -0.40 -16.81
CA GLY A 373 7.95 -0.81 -17.09
C GLY A 373 6.92 0.26 -16.68
N ASP A 374 5.67 -0.16 -16.50
CA ASP A 374 4.61 0.72 -15.99
C ASP A 374 4.56 0.72 -14.46
N VAL A 375 5.01 -0.39 -13.85
CA VAL A 375 5.00 -0.64 -12.41
C VAL A 375 6.44 -0.85 -11.91
N GLU A 376 6.79 -0.22 -10.79
CA GLU A 376 8.03 -0.45 -10.06
C GLU A 376 7.70 -0.93 -8.64
N ASP A 377 8.04 -2.18 -8.33
CA ASP A 377 7.92 -2.70 -6.97
C ASP A 377 9.09 -2.23 -6.08
N GLU A 378 8.84 -2.19 -4.77
CA GLU A 378 9.79 -1.65 -3.79
C GLU A 378 11.07 -2.48 -3.67
N LEU A 379 11.00 -3.78 -3.97
CA LEU A 379 12.16 -4.65 -3.99
C LEU A 379 13.05 -4.34 -5.20
N VAL A 380 12.49 -4.23 -6.42
CA VAL A 380 13.17 -3.76 -7.63
C VAL A 380 13.81 -2.40 -7.38
N ARG A 381 13.04 -1.43 -6.86
CA ARG A 381 13.53 -0.08 -6.56
C ARG A 381 14.69 -0.09 -5.56
N GLY A 382 14.55 -0.87 -4.48
CA GLY A 382 15.57 -1.06 -3.46
C GLY A 382 16.86 -1.67 -4.01
N MET A 383 16.72 -2.71 -4.83
CA MET A 383 17.81 -3.37 -5.55
C MET A 383 18.53 -2.40 -6.49
N GLY A 384 17.79 -1.63 -7.29
CA GLY A 384 18.36 -0.62 -8.19
C GLY A 384 19.18 0.43 -7.44
N ALA A 385 18.66 0.92 -6.31
CA ALA A 385 19.41 1.84 -5.44
C ALA A 385 20.67 1.20 -4.85
N ALA A 386 20.61 -0.08 -4.45
CA ALA A 386 21.76 -0.81 -3.92
C ALA A 386 22.83 -1.13 -4.97
N LEU A 387 22.44 -1.38 -6.22
CA LEU A 387 23.37 -1.66 -7.32
C LEU A 387 24.13 -0.40 -7.76
N ARG A 388 23.47 0.77 -7.76
CA ARG A 388 24.10 2.06 -8.10
C ARG A 388 25.11 2.53 -7.07
N VAL A 389 24.89 2.19 -5.80
CA VAL A 389 25.76 2.61 -4.71
C VAL A 389 26.78 1.50 -4.42
N ALA A 390 28.05 1.72 -4.76
CA ALA A 390 29.16 0.81 -4.47
C ALA A 390 29.51 0.73 -2.97
N ARG A 391 28.52 0.66 -2.08
CA ARG A 391 28.72 0.31 -0.67
C ARG A 391 28.99 -1.19 -0.58
N GLU A 392 29.89 -1.56 0.34
CA GLU A 392 30.21 -2.96 0.66
C GLU A 392 29.04 -3.72 1.31
N HIS A 393 28.00 -3.00 1.78
CA HIS A 393 26.80 -3.54 2.43
C HIS A 393 25.52 -2.86 1.91
N PRO A 394 24.53 -3.59 1.33
CA PRO A 394 23.20 -3.05 1.12
C PRO A 394 22.50 -2.79 2.46
N ARG A 395 21.40 -2.03 2.44
CA ARG A 395 20.60 -1.74 3.65
C ARG A 395 19.93 -3.03 4.15
N LEU A 396 19.72 -3.12 5.46
CA LEU A 396 19.22 -4.36 6.07
C LEU A 396 17.83 -4.73 5.55
N TRP A 397 16.96 -3.74 5.33
CA TRP A 397 15.61 -3.97 4.80
C TRP A 397 15.60 -4.69 3.44
N ILE A 398 16.61 -4.49 2.58
CA ILE A 398 16.70 -5.15 1.27
C ILE A 398 16.96 -6.64 1.47
N SER A 399 17.87 -7.00 2.39
CA SER A 399 18.13 -8.40 2.73
C SER A 399 16.90 -9.08 3.30
N TRP A 400 16.13 -8.37 4.13
CA TRP A 400 14.86 -8.88 4.67
C TRP A 400 13.80 -9.06 3.57
N ALA A 401 13.62 -8.09 2.67
CA ALA A 401 12.65 -8.17 1.58
C ALA A 401 12.97 -9.30 0.59
N LEU A 402 14.25 -9.52 0.27
CA LEU A 402 14.72 -10.66 -0.51
C LEU A 402 14.49 -12.00 0.20
N GLN A 403 14.65 -12.06 1.53
CA GLN A 403 14.27 -13.26 2.30
C GLN A 403 12.77 -13.52 2.19
N MET A 404 11.93 -12.48 2.26
CA MET A 404 10.47 -12.62 2.10
C MET A 404 10.11 -13.10 0.70
N TYR A 405 10.74 -12.57 -0.34
CA TYR A 405 10.58 -13.08 -1.70
C TYR A 405 10.89 -14.59 -1.78
N LEU A 406 12.01 -15.03 -1.22
CA LEU A 406 12.36 -16.45 -1.19
C LEU A 406 11.36 -17.28 -0.38
N ASP A 407 10.97 -16.83 0.81
CA ASP A 407 10.02 -17.54 1.66
C ASP A 407 8.64 -17.66 0.96
N ILE A 408 8.20 -16.66 0.19
CA ILE A 408 6.96 -16.71 -0.62
C ILE A 408 7.10 -17.73 -1.76
N VAL A 409 8.19 -17.67 -2.53
CA VAL A 409 8.44 -18.61 -3.63
C VAL A 409 8.50 -20.05 -3.12
N GLN A 410 9.18 -20.28 -1.99
CA GLN A 410 9.28 -21.59 -1.35
C GLN A 410 7.95 -22.05 -0.76
N GLY A 411 7.20 -21.14 -0.13
CA GLY A 411 5.90 -21.42 0.47
C GLY A 411 4.83 -21.82 -0.56
N LEU A 412 4.85 -21.20 -1.74
CA LEU A 412 3.97 -21.59 -2.85
C LEU A 412 4.45 -22.86 -3.57
N GLY A 413 5.74 -23.18 -3.50
CA GLY A 413 6.32 -24.39 -4.08
C GLY A 413 6.01 -24.55 -5.56
N GLU A 414 5.44 -25.69 -5.95
CA GLU A 414 5.06 -25.99 -7.34
C GLU A 414 3.98 -25.04 -7.88
N SER A 415 3.19 -24.40 -7.00
CA SER A 415 2.13 -23.46 -7.39
C SER A 415 2.64 -22.04 -7.64
N VAL A 416 3.95 -21.77 -7.55
CA VAL A 416 4.50 -20.41 -7.76
C VAL A 416 4.12 -19.82 -9.13
N GLY A 417 4.04 -20.66 -10.16
CA GLY A 417 3.65 -20.26 -11.52
C GLY A 417 2.20 -19.80 -11.66
N ARG A 418 1.32 -20.11 -10.70
CA ARG A 418 -0.10 -19.71 -10.70
C ARG A 418 -0.27 -18.20 -10.82
N GLY A 419 0.63 -17.42 -10.22
CA GLY A 419 0.56 -15.96 -10.29
C GLY A 419 0.71 -15.41 -11.71
N TYR A 420 1.59 -16.02 -12.52
CA TYR A 420 1.74 -15.68 -13.93
C TYR A 420 0.52 -16.10 -14.75
N GLU A 421 -0.03 -17.29 -14.53
CA GLU A 421 -1.23 -17.73 -15.28
C GLU A 421 -2.44 -16.84 -14.98
N GLN A 422 -2.61 -16.38 -13.73
CA GLN A 422 -3.62 -15.39 -13.37
C GLN A 422 -3.39 -14.04 -14.05
N PHE A 423 -2.14 -13.57 -14.08
CA PHE A 423 -1.77 -12.34 -14.78
C PHE A 423 -2.08 -12.42 -16.28
N LYS A 424 -1.67 -13.52 -16.92
CA LYS A 424 -1.91 -13.77 -18.34
C LYS A 424 -3.41 -13.77 -18.64
N GLN A 425 -4.20 -14.53 -17.88
CA GLN A 425 -5.65 -14.59 -18.08
C GLN A 425 -6.34 -13.24 -17.83
N GLU A 426 -5.94 -12.47 -16.82
CA GLU A 426 -6.49 -11.13 -16.59
C GLU A 426 -6.18 -10.18 -17.76
N SER A 427 -4.94 -10.20 -18.27
CA SER A 427 -4.54 -9.41 -19.43
C SER A 427 -5.37 -9.77 -20.67
N LEU A 428 -5.52 -11.06 -20.98
CA LEU A 428 -6.30 -11.54 -22.13
C LEU A 428 -7.78 -11.17 -22.01
N LYS A 429 -8.37 -11.28 -20.82
CA LYS A 429 -9.76 -10.86 -20.57
C LYS A 429 -9.99 -9.38 -20.83
N ILE A 430 -9.07 -8.52 -20.36
CA ILE A 430 -9.15 -7.08 -20.61
C ILE A 430 -8.99 -6.77 -22.11
N GLN A 431 -8.04 -7.44 -22.78
CA GLN A 431 -7.85 -7.31 -24.22
C GLN A 431 -9.12 -7.70 -24.99
N LYS A 432 -9.68 -8.88 -24.71
CA LYS A 432 -10.89 -9.39 -25.35
C LYS A 432 -12.10 -8.49 -25.14
N ALA A 433 -12.27 -7.96 -23.93
CA ALA A 433 -13.40 -7.11 -23.62
C ALA A 433 -13.32 -5.73 -24.29
N LEU A 434 -12.13 -5.31 -24.74
CA LEU A 434 -11.90 -4.00 -25.34
C LEU A 434 -11.61 -4.05 -26.85
N VAL A 435 -11.28 -5.21 -27.43
CA VAL A 435 -10.83 -5.33 -28.83
C VAL A 435 -11.82 -4.73 -29.81
N ASP A 436 -13.11 -5.06 -29.68
CA ASP A 436 -14.18 -4.63 -30.59
C ASP A 436 -14.78 -3.25 -30.26
N LEU A 437 -14.30 -2.59 -29.20
CA LEU A 437 -14.86 -1.32 -28.75
C LEU A 437 -14.31 -0.12 -29.53
N PRO A 438 -15.04 1.02 -29.58
CA PRO A 438 -14.58 2.22 -30.26
C PRO A 438 -13.19 2.69 -29.80
N LYS A 439 -12.38 3.13 -30.77
CA LYS A 439 -10.98 3.53 -30.56
C LYS A 439 -10.86 4.89 -29.85
N THR A 440 -11.04 4.90 -28.53
CA THR A 440 -10.90 6.09 -27.69
C THR A 440 -9.49 6.21 -27.08
N PRO A 441 -9.04 7.43 -26.71
CA PRO A 441 -7.80 7.61 -25.96
C PRO A 441 -7.79 6.83 -24.63
N GLU A 442 -8.92 6.83 -23.92
CA GLU A 442 -9.12 6.08 -22.68
C GLU A 442 -8.94 4.56 -22.88
N ARG A 443 -9.57 3.98 -23.91
CA ARG A 443 -9.39 2.56 -24.28
C ARG A 443 -7.92 2.25 -24.56
N ARG A 444 -7.23 3.12 -25.29
CA ARG A 444 -5.81 2.94 -25.63
C ARG A 444 -4.94 2.84 -24.38
N GLN A 445 -5.19 3.67 -23.37
CA GLN A 445 -4.42 3.64 -22.12
C GLN A 445 -4.56 2.30 -21.39
N VAL A 446 -5.77 1.75 -21.34
CA VAL A 446 -6.01 0.44 -20.70
C VAL A 446 -5.35 -0.68 -21.51
N LEU A 447 -5.50 -0.68 -22.84
CA LEU A 447 -4.87 -1.67 -23.68
C LEU A 447 -3.34 -1.61 -23.62
N GLN A 448 -2.73 -0.42 -23.57
CA GLN A 448 -1.27 -0.28 -23.41
C GLN A 448 -0.76 -0.97 -22.14
N ALA A 449 -1.49 -0.85 -21.02
CA ALA A 449 -1.15 -1.56 -19.78
C ALA A 449 -1.37 -3.08 -19.91
N ALA A 450 -2.48 -3.49 -20.54
CA ALA A 450 -2.81 -4.91 -20.71
C ALA A 450 -1.83 -5.65 -21.64
N THR A 451 -1.42 -5.01 -22.74
CA THR A 451 -0.53 -5.61 -23.74
C THR A 451 0.95 -5.36 -23.46
N ARG A 452 1.30 -4.65 -22.37
CA ARG A 452 2.68 -4.33 -22.00
C ARG A 452 3.57 -5.56 -21.96
N TRP A 453 3.08 -6.66 -21.41
CA TRP A 453 3.81 -7.93 -21.28
C TRP A 453 3.29 -9.03 -22.22
N ASN A 454 2.70 -8.67 -23.38
CA ASN A 454 2.37 -9.67 -24.41
C ASN A 454 3.64 -10.39 -24.93
N HIS A 455 4.80 -9.78 -24.74
CA HIS A 455 6.11 -10.36 -24.98
C HIS A 455 6.99 -10.19 -23.76
N ASP A 456 7.92 -11.12 -23.54
CA ASP A 456 8.86 -11.04 -22.43
C ASP A 456 10.07 -10.15 -22.80
N PRO A 457 10.17 -8.91 -22.28
CA PRO A 457 11.28 -8.02 -22.59
C PRO A 457 12.62 -8.52 -22.04
N ILE A 458 12.62 -9.34 -20.99
CA ILE A 458 13.82 -9.90 -20.37
C ILE A 458 14.37 -11.00 -21.27
N PHE A 459 13.49 -11.90 -21.72
CA PHE A 459 13.84 -12.96 -22.68
C PHE A 459 14.30 -12.38 -24.02
N GLU A 460 13.60 -11.38 -24.55
CA GLU A 460 14.02 -10.70 -25.78
C GLU A 460 15.40 -10.04 -25.66
N MET A 461 15.70 -9.42 -24.52
CA MET A 461 17.01 -8.86 -24.27
C MET A 461 18.10 -9.94 -24.19
N SER A 462 17.79 -11.07 -23.55
CA SER A 462 18.70 -12.22 -23.49
C SER A 462 19.03 -12.74 -24.89
N GLN A 463 18.03 -12.88 -25.77
CA GLN A 463 18.26 -13.27 -27.17
C GLN A 463 19.12 -12.24 -27.92
N VAL A 464 18.91 -10.95 -27.69
CA VAL A 464 19.75 -9.89 -28.28
C VAL A 464 21.20 -10.02 -27.83
N ASN A 465 21.46 -10.29 -26.54
CA ASN A 465 22.81 -10.51 -26.02
C ASN A 465 23.51 -11.69 -26.70
N VAL A 466 22.81 -12.81 -26.85
CA VAL A 466 23.32 -14.01 -27.53
C VAL A 466 23.63 -13.67 -29.00
N GLY A 467 22.71 -13.02 -29.71
CA GLY A 467 22.90 -12.61 -31.11
C GLY A 467 24.05 -11.61 -31.32
N MET A 468 24.38 -10.80 -30.32
CA MET A 468 25.51 -9.87 -30.32
C MET A 468 26.83 -10.50 -29.84
N GLY A 469 26.83 -11.78 -29.47
CA GLY A 469 28.01 -12.49 -28.93
C GLY A 469 28.44 -11.99 -27.55
N LEU A 470 27.55 -11.34 -26.81
CA LEU A 470 27.80 -10.80 -25.48
C LEU A 470 27.49 -11.80 -24.37
N ALA A 471 26.68 -12.82 -24.65
CA ALA A 471 26.43 -13.96 -23.78
C ALA A 471 26.77 -15.29 -24.51
N PRO A 472 27.14 -16.36 -23.79
CA PRO A 472 27.41 -17.67 -24.38
C PRO A 472 26.17 -18.25 -25.07
N HIS A 473 26.35 -18.91 -26.23
CA HIS A 473 25.27 -19.65 -26.91
C HIS A 473 24.80 -20.90 -26.14
N ASP A 474 25.60 -21.39 -25.17
CA ASP A 474 25.39 -22.67 -24.47
C ASP A 474 24.70 -22.55 -23.09
N SER A 475 24.23 -21.37 -22.68
CA SER A 475 23.42 -21.27 -21.46
C SER A 475 22.06 -21.92 -21.73
N GLU A 476 21.61 -22.87 -20.90
CA GLU A 476 20.22 -23.35 -20.91
C GLU A 476 19.29 -22.13 -20.99
N GLU A 477 18.65 -21.92 -22.15
CA GLU A 477 17.83 -20.74 -22.39
C GLU A 477 16.70 -20.76 -21.35
N SER A 478 16.69 -19.74 -20.48
CA SER A 478 15.59 -19.59 -19.52
C SER A 478 14.28 -19.47 -20.32
N PRO A 479 13.21 -20.19 -19.94
CA PRO A 479 11.98 -20.19 -20.71
C PRO A 479 11.36 -18.78 -20.75
N GLU A 480 10.53 -18.51 -21.75
CA GLU A 480 9.85 -17.22 -21.84
C GLU A 480 8.97 -16.97 -20.59
N PHE A 481 8.95 -15.71 -20.15
CA PHE A 481 8.29 -15.23 -18.94
C PHE A 481 8.83 -15.81 -17.64
N HIS A 482 10.08 -16.30 -17.64
CA HIS A 482 10.70 -16.92 -16.47
C HIS A 482 10.60 -16.06 -15.20
N PHE A 483 10.88 -14.75 -15.31
CA PHE A 483 10.81 -13.83 -14.18
C PHE A 483 9.40 -13.75 -13.59
N LEU A 484 8.36 -13.60 -14.42
CA LEU A 484 6.97 -13.53 -13.96
C LEU A 484 6.51 -14.87 -13.35
N ARG A 485 6.89 -16.00 -13.97
CA ARG A 485 6.58 -17.36 -13.45
C ARG A 485 7.17 -17.62 -12.05
N ARG A 486 8.22 -16.91 -11.67
CA ARG A 486 8.86 -16.98 -10.35
C ARG A 486 8.60 -15.77 -9.46
N ASN A 487 7.80 -14.81 -9.89
CA ASN A 487 7.58 -13.56 -9.15
C ASN A 487 6.09 -13.21 -9.04
N PRO A 488 5.34 -13.93 -8.19
CA PRO A 488 3.91 -13.69 -7.99
C PRO A 488 3.63 -12.31 -7.38
N ILE A 489 4.57 -11.72 -6.63
CA ILE A 489 4.45 -10.35 -6.12
C ILE A 489 4.31 -9.38 -7.30
N HIS A 490 5.24 -9.45 -8.26
CA HIS A 490 5.21 -8.56 -9.42
C HIS A 490 3.97 -8.81 -10.30
N CYS A 491 3.56 -10.06 -10.50
CA CYS A 491 2.31 -10.40 -11.19
C CYS A 491 1.08 -9.75 -10.54
N GLY A 492 0.96 -9.82 -9.20
CA GLY A 492 -0.15 -9.19 -8.48
C GLY A 492 -0.19 -7.67 -8.64
N LEU A 493 0.97 -7.01 -8.64
CA LEU A 493 1.04 -5.56 -8.87
C LEU A 493 0.65 -5.19 -10.31
N LEU A 494 1.02 -6.00 -11.31
CA LEU A 494 0.60 -5.80 -12.70
C LEU A 494 -0.92 -5.99 -12.88
N ILE A 495 -1.50 -7.05 -12.27
CA ILE A 495 -2.96 -7.27 -12.25
C ILE A 495 -3.67 -6.05 -11.67
N HIS A 496 -3.19 -5.56 -10.52
CA HIS A 496 -3.75 -4.39 -9.87
C HIS A 496 -3.73 -3.15 -10.76
N HIS A 497 -2.60 -2.93 -11.45
CA HIS A 497 -2.44 -1.81 -12.36
C HIS A 497 -3.43 -1.84 -13.52
N MET A 498 -3.59 -3.01 -14.16
CA MET A 498 -4.54 -3.20 -15.26
C MET A 498 -5.99 -2.98 -14.81
N ARG A 499 -6.39 -3.54 -13.66
CA ARG A 499 -7.73 -3.35 -13.08
C ARG A 499 -7.99 -1.87 -12.73
N SER A 500 -7.02 -1.22 -12.09
CA SER A 500 -7.10 0.20 -11.75
C SER A 500 -7.24 1.09 -12.99
N ALA A 501 -6.50 0.79 -14.06
CA ALA A 501 -6.63 1.49 -15.34
C ALA A 501 -8.00 1.24 -15.98
N LEU A 502 -8.47 -0.01 -16.04
CA LEU A 502 -9.78 -0.39 -16.57
C LEU A 502 -10.90 0.40 -15.89
N HIS A 503 -10.89 0.45 -14.56
CA HIS A 503 -11.89 1.16 -13.78
C HIS A 503 -11.81 2.68 -13.97
N TYR A 504 -10.63 3.28 -13.76
CA TYR A 504 -10.48 4.73 -13.81
C TYR A 504 -10.85 5.30 -15.18
N TYR A 505 -10.31 4.71 -16.26
CA TYR A 505 -10.59 5.17 -17.61
C TYR A 505 -12.00 4.76 -18.07
N GLY A 506 -12.50 3.60 -17.63
CA GLY A 506 -13.86 3.16 -17.94
C GLY A 506 -14.92 4.07 -17.36
N VAL A 507 -14.82 4.43 -16.07
CA VAL A 507 -15.73 5.42 -15.44
C VAL A 507 -15.64 6.77 -16.15
N LYS A 508 -14.42 7.21 -16.49
CA LYS A 508 -14.19 8.47 -17.22
C LYS A 508 -14.89 8.49 -18.59
N THR A 509 -14.96 7.36 -19.29
CA THR A 509 -15.71 7.21 -20.54
C THR A 509 -17.22 7.13 -20.31
N ALA A 510 -17.65 6.35 -19.34
CA ALA A 510 -19.05 6.03 -19.10
C ALA A 510 -19.86 7.23 -18.55
N ALA A 511 -19.28 7.97 -17.59
CA ALA A 511 -20.00 8.95 -16.78
C ALA A 511 -20.52 10.19 -17.55
N PRO A 512 -19.73 10.85 -18.43
CA PRO A 512 -20.14 12.12 -19.04
C PRO A 512 -21.35 12.01 -19.98
N SER A 513 -21.58 10.81 -20.51
CA SER A 513 -22.54 10.56 -21.58
C SER A 513 -24.00 10.56 -21.12
N GLY A 514 -24.29 10.33 -19.83
CA GLY A 514 -25.65 10.18 -19.30
C GLY A 514 -26.42 8.93 -19.78
N GLY A 515 -25.86 8.14 -20.70
CA GLY A 515 -26.54 6.98 -21.28
C GLY A 515 -26.82 5.89 -20.26
N LEU A 516 -25.83 5.55 -19.44
CA LEU A 516 -26.03 4.56 -18.38
C LEU A 516 -27.06 5.01 -17.35
N MET A 517 -27.00 6.28 -16.93
CA MET A 517 -27.98 6.82 -15.98
C MET A 517 -29.42 6.69 -16.48
N THR A 518 -29.67 7.15 -17.71
CA THR A 518 -31.01 7.10 -18.30
C THR A 518 -31.47 5.68 -18.57
N THR A 519 -30.56 4.79 -18.94
CA THR A 519 -30.84 3.36 -19.12
C THR A 519 -31.21 2.68 -17.79
N THR A 520 -30.48 2.97 -16.70
CA THR A 520 -30.82 2.49 -15.35
C THR A 520 -32.21 2.94 -14.93
N GLN A 521 -32.55 4.22 -15.17
CA GLN A 521 -33.88 4.76 -14.87
C GLN A 521 -34.98 4.07 -15.68
N LEU A 522 -34.75 3.82 -16.97
CA LEU A 522 -35.70 3.10 -17.83
C LEU A 522 -35.92 1.67 -17.34
N TYR A 523 -34.84 0.94 -17.08
CA TYR A 523 -34.91 -0.43 -16.56
C TYR A 523 -35.67 -0.49 -15.22
N GLN A 524 -35.38 0.44 -14.30
CA GLN A 524 -36.07 0.54 -13.02
C GLN A 524 -37.57 0.81 -13.20
N ALA A 525 -37.94 1.73 -14.09
CA ALA A 525 -39.35 2.04 -14.37
C ALA A 525 -40.08 0.81 -14.94
N LEU A 526 -39.50 0.11 -15.91
CA LEU A 526 -40.10 -1.09 -16.50
C LEU A 526 -40.25 -2.23 -15.47
N ARG A 527 -39.27 -2.41 -14.58
CA ARG A 527 -39.36 -3.35 -13.44
C ARG A 527 -40.51 -2.97 -12.50
N GLN A 528 -40.60 -1.69 -12.12
CA GLN A 528 -41.57 -1.19 -11.16
C GLN A 528 -43.01 -1.26 -11.68
N GLU A 529 -43.21 -1.03 -12.98
CA GLU A 529 -44.51 -1.17 -13.66
C GLU A 529 -44.89 -2.64 -13.95
N GLY A 530 -44.07 -3.61 -13.52
CA GLY A 530 -44.33 -5.05 -13.74
C GLY A 530 -44.24 -5.48 -15.21
N ARG A 531 -43.52 -4.72 -16.03
CA ARG A 531 -43.37 -4.95 -17.48
C ARG A 531 -42.23 -5.89 -17.83
N ILE A 532 -41.29 -6.12 -16.90
CA ILE A 532 -40.23 -7.12 -17.04
C ILE A 532 -40.60 -8.35 -16.20
N PRO A 533 -40.64 -9.57 -16.77
CA PRO A 533 -40.94 -10.80 -16.02
C PRO A 533 -39.99 -11.02 -14.84
N GLN A 534 -40.48 -11.57 -13.72
CA GLN A 534 -39.69 -11.77 -12.49
C GLN A 534 -38.43 -12.64 -12.67
N GLY A 535 -38.38 -13.51 -13.69
CA GLY A 535 -37.22 -14.36 -13.99
C GLY A 535 -36.20 -13.73 -14.95
N GLN A 536 -36.43 -12.51 -15.42
CA GLN A 536 -35.59 -11.85 -16.41
C GLN A 536 -34.96 -10.59 -15.79
N ALA A 537 -33.63 -10.59 -15.70
CA ALA A 537 -32.87 -9.55 -15.03
C ALA A 537 -31.71 -9.08 -15.89
N TRP A 538 -31.43 -7.78 -15.84
CA TRP A 538 -30.16 -7.25 -16.31
C TRP A 538 -29.14 -7.36 -15.17
N GLU A 539 -28.56 -8.55 -15.02
CA GLU A 539 -27.64 -8.88 -13.91
C GLU A 539 -26.44 -7.93 -13.84
N ASP A 540 -25.81 -7.63 -14.99
CA ASP A 540 -24.66 -6.72 -15.05
C ASP A 540 -25.01 -5.29 -14.57
N LEU A 541 -26.21 -4.81 -14.92
CA LEU A 541 -26.69 -3.49 -14.52
C LEU A 541 -27.05 -3.45 -13.03
N GLU A 542 -27.63 -4.52 -12.50
CA GLU A 542 -27.95 -4.63 -11.07
C GLU A 542 -26.69 -4.70 -10.21
N GLU A 543 -25.64 -5.39 -10.67
CA GLU A 543 -24.32 -5.40 -10.02
C GLU A 543 -23.71 -4.00 -10.02
N LEU A 544 -23.67 -3.32 -11.17
CA LEU A 544 -23.21 -1.93 -11.27
C LEU A 544 -24.00 -1.01 -10.33
N TRP A 545 -25.32 -1.17 -10.29
CA TRP A 545 -26.19 -0.38 -9.43
C TRP A 545 -25.94 -0.66 -7.95
N GLY A 546 -25.68 -1.91 -7.58
CA GLY A 546 -25.23 -2.28 -6.23
C GLY A 546 -23.93 -1.56 -5.81
N TYR A 547 -22.96 -1.44 -6.73
CA TYR A 547 -21.71 -0.74 -6.44
C TYR A 547 -21.87 0.76 -6.29
N GLN A 548 -22.57 1.40 -7.22
CA GLN A 548 -22.71 2.86 -7.32
C GLN A 548 -23.76 3.44 -6.37
N GLY A 549 -24.77 2.65 -6.01
CA GLY A 549 -25.91 3.05 -5.19
C GLY A 549 -26.90 3.98 -5.92
N ASN A 550 -28.04 4.26 -5.26
CA ASN A 550 -29.12 5.06 -5.84
C ASN A 550 -28.70 6.49 -6.20
N ALA A 551 -27.83 7.10 -5.41
CA ALA A 551 -27.40 8.49 -5.58
C ALA A 551 -26.63 8.73 -6.91
N CYS A 552 -26.15 7.67 -7.55
CA CYS A 552 -25.52 7.74 -8.87
C CYS A 552 -26.53 7.90 -10.01
N PHE A 553 -27.75 7.38 -9.85
CA PHE A 553 -28.73 7.28 -10.93
C PHE A 553 -30.02 8.07 -10.67
N PHE A 554 -30.30 8.40 -9.41
CA PHE A 554 -31.55 9.03 -9.00
C PHE A 554 -31.28 10.21 -8.04
N ILE A 555 -32.14 11.22 -8.10
CA ILE A 555 -32.21 12.24 -7.04
C ILE A 555 -33.21 11.76 -5.97
N GLY A 556 -32.69 11.28 -4.84
CA GLY A 556 -33.48 10.69 -3.77
C GLY A 556 -33.73 9.19 -3.97
N ASN A 557 -34.84 8.69 -3.44
CA ASN A 557 -35.23 7.29 -3.64
C ASN A 557 -35.68 7.03 -5.09
N PRO A 558 -35.50 5.80 -5.62
CA PRO A 558 -36.03 5.41 -6.92
C PRO A 558 -37.54 5.73 -7.01
N PRO A 559 -38.01 6.34 -8.11
CA PRO A 559 -39.43 6.68 -8.25
C PRO A 559 -40.31 5.44 -8.34
N THR A 560 -41.60 5.59 -8.04
CA THR A 560 -42.57 4.48 -7.99
C THR A 560 -43.79 4.69 -8.88
N ASP A 561 -43.84 5.81 -9.61
CA ASP A 561 -44.95 6.18 -10.50
C ASP A 561 -44.47 6.93 -11.74
N LEU A 562 -45.34 7.01 -12.75
CA LEU A 562 -45.05 7.62 -14.05
C LEU A 562 -44.58 9.08 -13.97
N GLU A 563 -45.22 9.88 -13.10
CA GLU A 563 -44.82 11.28 -12.89
C GLU A 563 -43.45 11.37 -12.23
N GLY A 564 -43.18 10.48 -11.27
CA GLY A 564 -41.91 10.36 -10.58
C GLY A 564 -40.77 10.00 -11.52
N TYR A 565 -40.96 9.08 -12.46
CA TYR A 565 -39.92 8.74 -13.45
C TYR A 565 -39.51 9.97 -14.27
N TYR A 566 -40.48 10.69 -14.85
CA TYR A 566 -40.20 11.88 -15.65
C TYR A 566 -39.57 13.00 -14.82
N LYS A 567 -40.11 13.25 -13.63
CA LYS A 567 -39.57 14.27 -12.73
C LYS A 567 -38.13 13.95 -12.35
N ASN A 568 -37.84 12.73 -11.91
CA ASN A 568 -36.48 12.32 -11.51
C ASN A 568 -35.50 12.43 -12.67
N TYR A 569 -35.88 11.95 -13.86
CA TYR A 569 -35.12 12.12 -15.10
C TYR A 569 -34.74 13.59 -15.35
N CYS A 570 -35.73 14.49 -15.35
CA CYS A 570 -35.47 15.92 -15.58
C CYS A 570 -34.56 16.52 -14.50
N LEU A 571 -34.76 16.14 -13.22
CA LEU A 571 -33.92 16.58 -12.11
C LEU A 571 -32.47 16.11 -12.29
N CYS A 572 -32.26 14.87 -12.73
CA CYS A 572 -30.92 14.32 -12.99
C CYS A 572 -30.19 15.04 -14.13
N LEU A 573 -30.92 15.56 -15.13
CA LEU A 573 -30.36 16.42 -16.18
C LEU A 573 -30.12 17.87 -15.74
N GLY A 574 -30.39 18.19 -14.47
CA GLY A 574 -30.16 19.52 -13.88
C GLY A 574 -31.37 20.45 -13.94
N THR A 575 -32.57 19.97 -14.30
CA THR A 575 -33.79 20.78 -14.22
C THR A 575 -34.09 21.10 -12.74
N SER A 576 -34.36 22.36 -12.40
CA SER A 576 -34.63 22.76 -11.01
C SER A 576 -36.02 22.29 -10.51
N LEU A 577 -36.10 21.84 -9.25
CA LEU A 577 -37.37 21.56 -8.56
C LEU A 577 -38.37 22.73 -8.62
N THR A 578 -37.86 23.97 -8.71
CA THR A 578 -38.70 25.17 -8.84
C THR A 578 -39.58 25.17 -10.09
N ASN A 579 -39.24 24.37 -11.11
CA ASN A 579 -40.03 24.24 -12.33
C ASN A 579 -41.37 23.51 -12.11
N TRP A 580 -41.50 22.75 -11.01
CA TRP A 580 -42.76 22.10 -10.60
C TRP A 580 -43.57 22.93 -9.58
N THR A 581 -43.15 24.17 -9.27
CA THR A 581 -43.88 25.03 -8.31
C THR A 581 -44.98 25.85 -9.02
N PRO A 582 -46.19 25.98 -8.44
CA PRO A 582 -47.32 26.64 -9.11
C PRO A 582 -47.11 28.13 -9.43
N ASN A 583 -46.26 28.85 -8.67
CA ASN A 583 -46.21 30.33 -8.68
C ASN A 583 -44.96 30.94 -9.34
N ARG A 584 -44.39 30.27 -10.35
CA ARG A 584 -43.16 30.75 -11.03
C ARG A 584 -43.43 31.86 -12.04
N ARG A 585 -42.64 32.95 -11.99
CA ARG A 585 -42.83 34.17 -12.83
C ARG A 585 -42.07 34.16 -14.17
N GLY A 586 -41.31 33.12 -14.50
CA GLY A 586 -40.47 33.04 -15.72
C GLY A 586 -40.79 31.86 -16.63
N SER A 587 -40.68 32.03 -17.95
CA SER A 587 -41.02 31.01 -18.97
C SER A 587 -39.91 30.00 -19.27
N LYS A 588 -38.63 30.36 -19.12
CA LYS A 588 -37.50 29.45 -19.35
C LYS A 588 -37.25 28.56 -18.13
N PRO A 589 -37.04 27.24 -18.25
CA PRO A 589 -36.68 26.38 -17.12
C PRO A 589 -35.44 26.90 -16.38
N THR A 590 -35.44 26.88 -15.04
CA THR A 590 -34.19 27.12 -14.29
C THR A 590 -33.39 25.82 -14.29
N GLU A 591 -32.10 25.88 -14.64
CA GLU A 591 -31.18 24.74 -14.63
C GLU A 591 -30.10 24.91 -13.54
N HIS A 592 -29.80 23.82 -12.82
CA HIS A 592 -28.73 23.71 -11.85
C HIS A 592 -27.91 22.45 -12.16
N LYS A 593 -27.01 22.54 -13.15
CA LYS A 593 -26.18 21.40 -13.59
C LYS A 593 -25.26 20.84 -12.49
N GLY A 594 -24.91 21.62 -11.47
CA GLY A 594 -24.15 21.13 -10.31
C GLY A 594 -24.86 20.04 -9.50
N ASN A 595 -26.19 19.92 -9.65
CA ASN A 595 -26.99 18.93 -8.91
C ASN A 595 -27.25 17.62 -9.68
N ALA A 596 -26.78 17.47 -10.92
CA ALA A 596 -26.87 16.22 -11.67
C ALA A 596 -26.08 15.07 -11.00
N PRO A 597 -26.64 13.86 -10.82
CA PRO A 597 -25.91 12.69 -10.34
C PRO A 597 -24.65 12.42 -11.16
N ASN A 598 -23.63 11.82 -10.54
CA ASN A 598 -22.43 11.41 -11.25
C ASN A 598 -21.94 10.07 -10.70
N MET A 599 -21.29 9.29 -11.57
CA MET A 599 -20.68 8.02 -11.18
C MET A 599 -19.52 8.27 -10.24
N LYS A 600 -19.43 7.44 -9.21
CA LYS A 600 -18.31 7.40 -8.29
C LYS A 600 -17.17 6.60 -8.91
N VAL A 601 -15.97 7.17 -8.82
CA VAL A 601 -14.74 6.40 -9.02
C VAL A 601 -14.49 5.63 -7.72
N ASP A 602 -14.92 4.37 -7.68
CA ASP A 602 -14.75 3.44 -6.55
C ASP A 602 -13.30 2.93 -6.41
N GLY A 603 -13.02 2.18 -5.34
CA GLY A 603 -11.70 1.58 -5.13
C GLY A 603 -10.64 2.62 -4.72
N TRP A 604 -10.96 3.52 -3.79
CA TRP A 604 -10.10 4.66 -3.51
C TRP A 604 -8.71 4.24 -3.02
N VAL A 605 -8.63 3.25 -2.13
CA VAL A 605 -7.35 2.75 -1.61
C VAL A 605 -6.56 2.10 -2.74
N SER A 606 -7.21 1.28 -3.55
CA SER A 606 -6.66 0.65 -4.76
C SER A 606 -6.07 1.66 -5.73
N LEU A 607 -6.80 2.73 -6.05
CA LEU A 607 -6.35 3.77 -6.99
C LEU A 607 -5.23 4.64 -6.41
N SER A 608 -5.25 4.92 -5.11
CA SER A 608 -4.14 5.61 -4.43
C SER A 608 -2.86 4.78 -4.47
N LEU A 609 -2.97 3.46 -4.27
CA LEU A 609 -1.84 2.53 -4.39
C LEU A 609 -1.36 2.37 -5.84
N ASP A 610 -2.27 2.31 -6.81
CA ASP A 610 -1.90 2.23 -8.23
C ASP A 610 -1.07 3.45 -8.66
N ASN A 611 -1.53 4.66 -8.30
CA ASN A 611 -0.76 5.87 -8.53
C ASN A 611 0.62 5.81 -7.86
N ARG A 612 0.73 5.13 -6.72
CA ARG A 612 2.01 5.00 -6.03
C ARG A 612 2.94 4.04 -6.76
N ILE A 613 2.48 2.87 -7.19
CA ILE A 613 3.34 1.83 -7.80
C ILE A 613 3.77 2.13 -9.24
N ARG A 614 3.24 3.20 -9.86
CA ARG A 614 3.69 3.68 -11.17
C ARG A 614 5.12 4.26 -11.10
N VAL A 615 5.92 4.00 -12.12
CA VAL A 615 7.34 4.40 -12.21
C VAL A 615 7.53 5.93 -12.19
N ASP A 616 6.70 6.67 -12.91
CA ASP A 616 6.89 8.12 -13.14
C ASP A 616 6.46 9.00 -11.96
N ASN A 617 5.85 8.42 -10.94
CA ASN A 617 5.29 9.18 -9.83
C ASN A 617 6.29 9.37 -8.70
N ALA A 618 6.36 10.59 -8.16
CA ALA A 618 7.20 10.89 -7.01
C ALA A 618 6.73 10.09 -5.79
N ARG A 619 7.64 9.32 -5.18
CA ARG A 619 7.36 8.53 -3.98
C ARG A 619 8.08 9.10 -2.77
N GLU A 620 7.37 9.87 -1.96
CA GLU A 620 7.82 10.17 -0.61
C GLU A 620 7.74 8.91 0.26
N PRO A 621 8.73 8.57 1.10
CA PRO A 621 8.72 7.33 1.89
C PRO A 621 7.45 7.19 2.73
N TRP A 622 6.75 6.07 2.62
CA TRP A 622 5.59 5.82 3.47
C TRP A 622 6.00 5.49 4.90
N THR A 623 5.29 6.12 5.83
CA THR A 623 5.37 5.82 7.25
C THR A 623 4.15 5.03 7.68
N ILE A 624 4.22 4.41 8.85
CA ILE A 624 3.09 3.72 9.50
C ILE A 624 1.87 4.66 9.60
N ALA A 625 2.11 5.95 9.91
CA ALA A 625 1.05 6.96 10.00
C ALA A 625 0.41 7.23 8.63
N SER A 626 1.21 7.31 7.56
CA SER A 626 0.72 7.54 6.20
C SER A 626 -0.21 6.43 5.72
N VAL A 627 0.11 5.17 6.01
CA VAL A 627 -0.74 4.02 5.67
C VAL A 627 -2.01 4.01 6.51
N GLY A 628 -1.91 4.34 7.80
CA GLY A 628 -3.10 4.49 8.66
C GLY A 628 -4.05 5.62 8.20
N GLU A 629 -3.49 6.74 7.75
CA GLU A 629 -4.26 7.85 7.16
C GLU A 629 -4.92 7.44 5.84
N LEU A 630 -4.20 6.72 4.98
CA LEU A 630 -4.75 6.15 3.74
C LEU A 630 -5.99 5.28 4.04
N LEU A 631 -5.90 4.33 4.97
CA LEU A 631 -7.04 3.47 5.34
C LEU A 631 -8.20 4.27 5.93
N THR A 632 -7.90 5.25 6.79
CA THR A 632 -8.90 6.13 7.38
C THR A 632 -9.64 6.93 6.32
N GLU A 633 -8.91 7.50 5.36
CA GLU A 633 -9.49 8.28 4.27
C GLU A 633 -10.25 7.38 3.29
N GLY A 634 -9.73 6.17 3.01
CA GLY A 634 -10.43 5.15 2.23
C GLY A 634 -11.79 4.80 2.80
N ARG A 635 -11.89 4.59 4.12
CA ARG A 635 -13.18 4.36 4.82
C ARG A 635 -14.14 5.53 4.63
N LYS A 636 -13.67 6.79 4.77
CA LYS A 636 -14.53 7.97 4.52
C LYS A 636 -15.00 8.04 3.07
N LYS A 637 -14.10 7.78 2.11
CA LYS A 637 -14.40 7.83 0.67
C LYS A 637 -15.34 6.71 0.25
N ALA A 638 -15.30 5.55 0.90
CA ALA A 638 -16.26 4.48 0.69
C ALA A 638 -17.69 4.93 1.01
N MET A 639 -17.87 5.75 2.06
CA MET A 639 -19.16 6.28 2.51
C MET A 639 -19.67 7.50 1.72
N MET A 640 -18.86 8.03 0.79
CA MET A 640 -19.22 9.18 -0.03
C MET A 640 -19.91 8.77 -1.32
N ASP A 641 -20.90 9.54 -1.75
CA ASP A 641 -21.46 9.47 -3.10
C ASP A 641 -20.47 10.02 -4.16
N GLY A 642 -20.82 9.95 -5.45
CA GLY A 642 -20.01 10.50 -6.55
C GLY A 642 -19.76 12.02 -6.48
N LYS A 643 -20.36 12.74 -5.52
CA LYS A 643 -20.17 14.17 -5.26
C LYS A 643 -19.42 14.47 -3.98
N GLY A 644 -19.09 13.46 -3.18
CA GLY A 644 -18.43 13.64 -1.89
C GLY A 644 -19.37 13.88 -0.71
N HIS A 645 -20.68 13.69 -0.87
CA HIS A 645 -21.61 13.74 0.27
C HIS A 645 -21.58 12.43 1.03
N ILE A 646 -21.50 12.51 2.36
CA ILE A 646 -21.53 11.36 3.26
C ILE A 646 -22.97 10.87 3.41
N GLN A 647 -23.22 9.59 3.19
CA GLN A 647 -24.52 8.98 3.51
C GLN A 647 -24.79 9.12 5.02
N ALA A 648 -25.92 9.74 5.38
CA ALA A 648 -26.24 10.11 6.77
C ALA A 648 -26.23 8.91 7.74
N ASP A 649 -26.50 7.72 7.22
CA ASP A 649 -26.74 6.49 7.97
C ASP A 649 -25.43 5.79 8.40
N LEU A 650 -24.29 6.12 7.76
CA LEU A 650 -22.99 5.46 8.00
C LEU A 650 -22.05 6.24 8.94
N LYS A 651 -22.48 7.40 9.45
CA LYS A 651 -21.62 8.31 10.24
C LYS A 651 -21.14 7.74 11.59
N CYS A 652 -21.78 6.67 12.09
CA CYS A 652 -21.51 6.06 13.41
C CYS A 652 -20.62 4.81 13.40
N GLN A 653 -20.05 4.39 12.26
CA GLN A 653 -19.30 3.13 12.14
C GLN A 653 -17.86 3.30 11.63
N LEU A 654 -17.14 4.34 12.07
CA LEU A 654 -15.69 4.33 11.91
C LEU A 654 -15.06 3.51 13.03
N GLU A 655 -14.82 2.23 12.75
CA GLU A 655 -13.92 1.41 13.56
C GLU A 655 -12.52 2.04 13.59
N THR A 656 -11.76 1.74 14.64
CA THR A 656 -10.37 2.18 14.78
C THR A 656 -9.49 1.49 13.73
N VAL A 657 -8.53 2.22 13.16
CA VAL A 657 -7.53 1.64 12.25
C VAL A 657 -6.40 1.05 13.10
N PRO A 658 -5.88 -0.15 12.77
CA PRO A 658 -4.75 -0.73 13.49
C PRO A 658 -3.55 0.22 13.54
N THR A 659 -2.81 0.21 14.65
CA THR A 659 -1.64 1.08 14.83
C THR A 659 -0.31 0.37 14.66
N SER A 660 -0.32 -0.97 14.59
CA SER A 660 0.86 -1.80 14.35
C SER A 660 1.13 -1.98 12.85
N PRO A 661 2.40 -2.12 12.43
CA PRO A 661 2.74 -2.37 11.03
C PRO A 661 2.05 -3.61 10.44
N SER A 662 2.04 -4.73 11.17
CA SER A 662 1.39 -5.97 10.76
C SER A 662 -0.13 -5.82 10.63
N GLY A 663 -0.78 -5.18 11.62
CA GLY A 663 -2.21 -4.93 11.58
C GLY A 663 -2.62 -4.05 10.39
N LEU A 664 -1.79 -3.04 10.04
CA LEU A 664 -2.04 -2.18 8.89
C LEU A 664 -1.96 -2.94 7.56
N ILE A 665 -0.96 -3.79 7.35
CA ILE A 665 -0.84 -4.53 6.08
C ILE A 665 -1.94 -5.59 5.94
N LYS A 666 -2.39 -6.19 7.05
CA LYS A 666 -3.53 -7.11 7.08
C LYS A 666 -4.82 -6.41 6.67
N GLU A 667 -5.13 -5.29 7.32
CA GLU A 667 -6.30 -4.46 7.00
C GLU A 667 -6.22 -3.97 5.55
N LEU A 668 -5.04 -3.55 5.09
CA LEU A 668 -4.84 -3.11 3.72
C LEU A 668 -5.16 -4.22 2.71
N ALA A 669 -4.67 -5.45 2.92
CA ALA A 669 -5.01 -6.59 2.08
C ALA A 669 -6.52 -6.86 2.05
N GLN A 670 -7.19 -6.80 3.21
CA GLN A 670 -8.64 -7.01 3.31
C GLN A 670 -9.43 -5.94 2.56
N VAL A 671 -9.06 -4.66 2.73
CA VAL A 671 -9.70 -3.54 2.03
C VAL A 671 -9.51 -3.68 0.52
N ILE A 672 -8.29 -3.92 0.04
CA ILE A 672 -8.04 -4.11 -1.40
C ILE A 672 -8.84 -5.29 -1.93
N ASN A 673 -8.86 -6.42 -1.24
CA ASN A 673 -9.62 -7.61 -1.65
C ASN A 673 -11.13 -7.30 -1.78
N SER A 674 -11.68 -6.46 -0.89
CA SER A 674 -13.07 -6.02 -0.97
C SER A 674 -13.35 -5.04 -2.12
N GLU A 675 -12.32 -4.32 -2.59
CA GLU A 675 -12.42 -3.39 -3.71
C GLU A 675 -12.24 -4.08 -5.07
N VAL A 676 -11.63 -5.28 -5.13
CA VAL A 676 -11.37 -6.02 -6.38
C VAL A 676 -12.60 -6.13 -7.29
N PRO A 677 -13.79 -6.58 -6.84
CA PRO A 677 -14.95 -6.68 -7.72
C PRO A 677 -15.36 -5.35 -8.36
N ARG A 678 -15.15 -4.23 -7.64
CA ARG A 678 -15.51 -2.88 -8.11
C ARG A 678 -14.54 -2.37 -9.16
N ILE A 679 -13.23 -2.55 -8.94
CA ILE A 679 -12.20 -2.09 -9.88
C ILE A 679 -12.03 -3.02 -11.09
N SER A 680 -12.51 -4.27 -11.00
CA SER A 680 -12.54 -5.19 -12.14
C SER A 680 -13.78 -5.04 -13.01
N PHE A 681 -14.79 -4.27 -12.60
CA PHE A 681 -16.02 -4.12 -13.37
C PHE A 681 -15.77 -3.34 -14.67
N ASN A 682 -16.19 -3.88 -15.81
CA ASN A 682 -15.89 -3.29 -17.11
C ASN A 682 -16.92 -2.20 -17.51
N TYR A 683 -16.63 -0.97 -17.12
CA TYR A 683 -17.44 0.20 -17.46
C TYR A 683 -17.45 0.52 -18.97
N PHE A 684 -16.43 0.12 -19.74
CA PHE A 684 -16.44 0.33 -21.20
C PHE A 684 -17.49 -0.54 -21.86
N THR A 685 -17.49 -1.84 -21.57
CA THR A 685 -18.48 -2.78 -22.08
C THR A 685 -19.89 -2.37 -21.63
N MET A 686 -20.05 -2.03 -20.35
CA MET A 686 -21.35 -1.61 -19.82
C MET A 686 -21.88 -0.34 -20.51
N HIS A 687 -21.01 0.66 -20.74
CA HIS A 687 -21.36 1.86 -21.48
C HIS A 687 -21.82 1.55 -22.91
N ASN A 688 -21.09 0.70 -23.63
CA ASN A 688 -21.43 0.35 -25.03
C ASN A 688 -22.72 -0.48 -25.12
N ILE A 689 -22.95 -1.41 -24.19
CA ILE A 689 -24.21 -2.18 -24.12
C ILE A 689 -25.40 -1.23 -23.92
N ALA A 690 -25.31 -0.30 -22.96
CA ALA A 690 -26.34 0.71 -22.75
C ALA A 690 -26.54 1.62 -23.97
N TRP A 691 -25.45 2.01 -24.64
CA TRP A 691 -25.51 2.82 -25.85
C TRP A 691 -26.21 2.09 -27.01
N SER A 692 -25.96 0.79 -27.17
CA SER A 692 -26.64 -0.06 -28.15
C SER A 692 -28.14 -0.10 -27.88
N LEU A 693 -28.55 -0.33 -26.63
CA LEU A 693 -29.97 -0.36 -26.26
C LEU A 693 -30.68 0.96 -26.58
N LEU A 694 -30.05 2.10 -26.25
CA LEU A 694 -30.62 3.42 -26.55
C LEU A 694 -30.74 3.65 -28.08
N THR A 695 -29.78 3.14 -28.85
CA THR A 695 -29.80 3.21 -30.32
C THR A 695 -30.95 2.38 -30.89
N ASP A 696 -31.16 1.17 -30.38
CA ASP A 696 -32.26 0.30 -30.78
C ASP A 696 -33.61 0.90 -30.39
N LEU A 697 -33.70 1.50 -29.20
CA LEU A 697 -34.89 2.22 -28.75
C LEU A 697 -35.21 3.43 -29.63
N LYS A 698 -34.21 4.22 -30.02
CA LYS A 698 -34.39 5.32 -30.98
C LYS A 698 -34.92 4.80 -32.32
N ARG A 699 -34.38 3.69 -32.82
CA ARG A 699 -34.82 3.07 -34.07
C ARG A 699 -36.27 2.61 -33.99
N ALA A 700 -36.65 1.92 -32.91
CA ALA A 700 -38.00 1.42 -32.70
C ALA A 700 -39.03 2.56 -32.58
N LEU A 701 -38.72 3.62 -31.82
CA LEU A 701 -39.59 4.79 -31.71
C LEU A 701 -39.71 5.56 -33.04
N THR A 702 -38.64 5.62 -33.84
CA THR A 702 -38.69 6.21 -35.18
C THR A 702 -39.58 5.39 -36.11
N ALA A 703 -39.58 4.06 -36.00
CA ALA A 703 -40.48 3.20 -36.77
C ALA A 703 -41.95 3.39 -36.37
N GLU A 704 -42.22 3.61 -35.08
CA GLU A 704 -43.57 3.74 -34.53
C GLU A 704 -44.22 5.12 -34.81
N VAL A 705 -43.42 6.19 -34.80
CA VAL A 705 -43.87 7.59 -34.95
C VAL A 705 -43.67 8.11 -36.37
N GLY A 706 -42.67 7.60 -37.08
CA GLY A 706 -42.20 8.12 -38.37
C GLY A 706 -40.94 8.99 -38.24
N PRO A 707 -40.39 9.43 -39.39
CA PRO A 707 -39.10 10.14 -39.46
C PRO A 707 -39.07 11.48 -38.72
N GLU A 708 -40.23 12.06 -38.41
CA GLU A 708 -40.33 13.30 -37.62
C GLU A 708 -39.73 13.15 -36.22
N PHE A 709 -39.69 11.92 -35.67
CA PHE A 709 -39.05 11.66 -34.38
C PHE A 709 -37.56 12.05 -34.36
N LEU A 710 -36.89 11.95 -35.52
CA LEU A 710 -35.48 12.32 -35.65
C LEU A 710 -35.22 13.82 -35.45
N ASN A 711 -36.24 14.68 -35.56
CA ASN A 711 -36.10 16.10 -35.22
C ASN A 711 -35.89 16.33 -33.71
N TYR A 712 -36.33 15.39 -32.87
CA TYR A 712 -36.22 15.46 -31.43
C TYR A 712 -34.91 14.89 -30.89
N VAL A 713 -34.34 13.92 -31.60
CA VAL A 713 -33.04 13.28 -31.31
C VAL A 713 -32.23 13.16 -32.61
N PRO A 714 -31.73 14.28 -33.17
CA PRO A 714 -31.05 14.32 -34.47
C PRO A 714 -29.76 13.51 -34.52
N SER A 715 -29.03 13.41 -33.42
CA SER A 715 -27.68 12.85 -33.38
C SER A 715 -27.53 11.80 -32.28
N GLU A 716 -26.44 11.03 -32.32
CA GLU A 716 -26.19 9.93 -31.38
C GLU A 716 -25.72 10.41 -30.00
N ASP A 717 -25.10 11.59 -29.89
CA ASP A 717 -24.77 12.21 -28.61
C ASP A 717 -26.01 12.56 -27.77
N GLN A 718 -27.19 12.55 -28.38
CA GLN A 718 -28.47 12.87 -27.76
C GLN A 718 -29.32 11.64 -27.43
N LEU A 719 -28.78 10.42 -27.59
CA LEU A 719 -29.46 9.18 -27.24
C LEU A 719 -30.08 9.13 -25.83
N PRO A 720 -29.46 9.70 -24.77
CA PRO A 720 -30.09 9.77 -23.45
C PRO A 720 -31.45 10.51 -23.41
N PHE A 721 -31.74 11.36 -24.41
CA PHE A 721 -33.03 12.06 -24.50
C PHE A 721 -34.19 11.18 -24.93
N VAL A 722 -33.90 10.04 -25.57
CA VAL A 722 -34.92 9.07 -25.99
C VAL A 722 -35.75 8.60 -24.78
N VAL A 723 -35.09 8.29 -23.66
CA VAL A 723 -35.76 7.90 -22.40
C VAL A 723 -36.64 9.03 -21.85
N GLY A 724 -36.19 10.28 -21.99
CA GLY A 724 -36.98 11.46 -21.60
C GLY A 724 -38.30 11.55 -22.33
N TYR A 725 -38.33 11.20 -23.63
CA TYR A 725 -39.57 11.14 -24.42
C TYR A 725 -40.47 9.98 -24.02
N VAL A 726 -39.92 8.82 -23.66
CA VAL A 726 -40.70 7.70 -23.11
C VAL A 726 -41.39 8.12 -21.82
N PHE A 727 -40.66 8.74 -20.89
CA PHE A 727 -41.24 9.17 -19.61
C PHE A 727 -42.21 10.34 -19.75
N SER A 728 -41.92 11.34 -20.59
CA SER A 728 -42.82 12.50 -20.77
C SER A 728 -44.16 12.08 -21.35
N THR A 729 -44.15 11.22 -22.38
CA THR A 729 -45.39 10.73 -23.01
C THR A 729 -46.23 9.88 -22.07
N ALA A 730 -45.62 8.95 -21.33
CA ALA A 730 -46.32 8.11 -20.35
C ALA A 730 -46.94 8.94 -19.20
N SER A 731 -46.25 9.97 -18.73
CA SER A 731 -46.74 10.85 -17.65
C SER A 731 -47.75 11.92 -18.11
N GLY A 732 -47.89 12.11 -19.43
CA GLY A 732 -48.80 13.09 -20.04
C GLY A 732 -48.19 14.49 -20.23
N HIS A 733 -46.86 14.61 -20.17
CA HIS A 733 -46.14 15.87 -20.39
C HIS A 733 -45.75 16.06 -21.86
N GLY A 734 -45.90 17.30 -22.35
CA GLY A 734 -45.42 17.73 -23.67
C GLY A 734 -44.08 18.48 -23.57
N SER A 735 -43.89 19.48 -24.42
CA SER A 735 -42.70 20.36 -24.36
C SER A 735 -42.67 21.29 -23.13
N ASP A 736 -43.80 21.45 -22.44
CA ASP A 736 -43.93 22.25 -21.22
C ASP A 736 -44.21 21.35 -20.02
N VAL A 737 -43.20 21.16 -19.16
CA VAL A 737 -43.23 20.36 -17.92
C VAL A 737 -44.35 20.79 -16.95
N ARG A 738 -44.96 21.97 -17.17
CA ARG A 738 -46.07 22.49 -16.35
C ARG A 738 -47.44 21.98 -16.79
N LYS A 739 -47.55 21.50 -18.03
CA LYS A 739 -48.83 21.09 -18.64
C LYS A 739 -48.90 19.57 -18.68
N ARG A 740 -49.76 19.03 -17.82
CA ARG A 740 -50.07 17.60 -17.79
C ARG A 740 -51.39 17.34 -18.51
N GLY A 741 -51.32 16.60 -19.61
CA GLY A 741 -52.46 16.03 -20.32
C GLY A 741 -52.75 14.60 -19.87
N VAL A 742 -53.45 13.85 -20.73
CA VAL A 742 -53.66 12.41 -20.53
C VAL A 742 -52.37 11.68 -20.94
N GLY A 743 -51.85 10.83 -20.06
CA GLY A 743 -50.69 9.99 -20.32
C GLY A 743 -50.93 8.98 -21.45
N ASN A 744 -49.86 8.62 -22.17
CA ASN A 744 -49.90 7.65 -23.25
C ASN A 744 -48.73 6.67 -23.15
N ASP A 745 -49.07 5.42 -22.88
CA ASP A 745 -48.10 4.33 -22.68
C ASP A 745 -47.50 3.79 -23.98
N ARG A 746 -47.86 4.32 -25.16
CA ARG A 746 -47.38 3.81 -26.45
C ARG A 746 -45.85 3.70 -26.52
N PHE A 747 -45.12 4.71 -26.08
CA PHE A 747 -43.65 4.67 -26.07
C PHE A 747 -43.10 3.75 -24.98
N LEU A 748 -43.81 3.63 -23.87
CA LEU A 748 -43.45 2.71 -22.78
C LEU A 748 -43.63 1.25 -23.22
N ASN A 749 -44.64 0.95 -24.04
CA ASN A 749 -44.83 -0.37 -24.66
C ASN A 749 -43.68 -0.70 -25.62
N VAL A 750 -43.33 0.22 -26.52
CA VAL A 750 -42.16 0.03 -27.42
C VAL A 750 -40.87 -0.19 -26.62
N ALA A 751 -40.66 0.58 -25.55
CA ALA A 751 -39.51 0.39 -24.68
C ALA A 751 -39.51 -0.96 -23.95
N THR A 752 -40.70 -1.50 -23.65
CA THR A 752 -40.85 -2.84 -23.07
C THR A 752 -40.40 -3.91 -24.07
N GLU A 753 -40.91 -3.85 -25.30
CA GLU A 753 -40.56 -4.81 -26.37
C GLU A 753 -39.05 -4.82 -26.66
N VAL A 754 -38.43 -3.63 -26.78
CA VAL A 754 -36.99 -3.49 -27.02
C VAL A 754 -36.17 -4.04 -25.84
N MET A 755 -36.60 -3.79 -24.59
CA MET A 755 -35.93 -4.33 -23.40
C MET A 755 -36.09 -5.85 -23.30
N GLU A 756 -37.26 -6.40 -23.61
CA GLU A 756 -37.50 -7.85 -23.62
C GLU A 756 -36.63 -8.55 -24.67
N GLU A 757 -36.57 -8.03 -25.90
CA GLU A 757 -35.69 -8.54 -26.95
C GLU A 757 -34.23 -8.51 -26.51
N PHE A 758 -33.77 -7.35 -26.00
CA PHE A 758 -32.42 -7.18 -25.48
C PHE A 758 -32.05 -8.21 -24.40
N LEU A 759 -32.95 -8.47 -23.44
CA LEU A 759 -32.70 -9.44 -22.38
C LEU A 759 -32.80 -10.88 -22.88
N ASN A 760 -33.67 -11.17 -23.86
CA ASN A 760 -33.80 -12.50 -24.47
C ASN A 760 -32.56 -12.89 -25.28
N GLU A 761 -31.88 -11.92 -25.90
CA GLU A 761 -30.60 -12.10 -26.59
C GLU A 761 -29.42 -12.34 -25.63
N GLY A 762 -29.63 -12.31 -24.31
CA GLY A 762 -28.60 -12.54 -23.30
C GLY A 762 -27.71 -11.31 -23.03
N LYS A 763 -28.04 -10.13 -23.57
CA LYS A 763 -27.22 -8.91 -23.42
C LYS A 763 -27.17 -8.35 -21.98
N GLY A 764 -27.97 -8.91 -21.07
CA GLY A 764 -28.01 -8.52 -19.66
C GLY A 764 -26.94 -9.16 -18.75
N LYS A 765 -26.11 -10.07 -19.27
CA LYS A 765 -25.14 -10.87 -18.48
C LYS A 765 -23.78 -11.05 -19.18
N ILE A 766 -23.47 -10.19 -20.15
CA ILE A 766 -22.23 -10.25 -20.96
C ILE A 766 -20.99 -10.10 -20.07
N ILE A 767 -21.01 -9.14 -19.13
CA ILE A 767 -19.85 -8.87 -18.27
C ILE A 767 -19.64 -10.02 -17.30
N LYS A 768 -20.72 -10.53 -16.71
CA LYS A 768 -20.69 -11.71 -15.84
C LYS A 768 -20.17 -12.96 -16.56
N GLU A 769 -20.67 -13.27 -17.75
CA GLU A 769 -20.21 -14.43 -18.53
C GLU A 769 -18.74 -14.29 -18.97
N ALA A 770 -18.33 -13.09 -19.38
CA ALA A 770 -16.93 -12.82 -19.74
C ALA A 770 -15.96 -12.97 -18.55
N ARG A 771 -16.41 -12.70 -17.32
CA ARG A 771 -15.60 -12.89 -16.12
C ARG A 771 -15.32 -14.37 -15.84
N GLU A 772 -16.29 -15.24 -16.10
CA GLU A 772 -16.21 -16.69 -15.84
C GLU A 772 -15.51 -17.46 -16.95
N THR A 773 -15.45 -16.91 -18.17
CA THR A 773 -14.86 -17.57 -19.34
C THR A 773 -13.35 -17.31 -19.41
N GLU A 774 -12.55 -18.35 -19.67
CA GLU A 774 -11.12 -18.20 -19.99
C GLU A 774 -10.95 -17.71 -21.42
N VAL A 775 -9.90 -16.93 -21.67
CA VAL A 775 -9.63 -16.36 -23.00
C VAL A 775 -8.34 -16.95 -23.54
N GLU A 776 -8.39 -17.42 -24.78
CA GLU A 776 -7.22 -17.92 -25.49
C GLU A 776 -6.49 -16.79 -26.24
N PRO A 777 -5.15 -16.88 -26.41
CA PRO A 777 -4.38 -15.84 -27.10
C PRO A 777 -4.87 -15.51 -28.51
N GLU A 778 -5.40 -16.50 -29.24
CA GLU A 778 -5.92 -16.35 -30.60
C GLU A 778 -7.15 -15.43 -30.65
N GLU A 779 -7.91 -15.33 -29.56
CA GLU A 779 -9.13 -14.52 -29.49
C GLU A 779 -8.86 -13.01 -29.40
N VAL A 780 -7.60 -12.61 -29.22
CA VAL A 780 -7.16 -11.21 -29.06
C VAL A 780 -6.10 -10.81 -30.09
N GLU A 781 -5.87 -11.61 -31.13
CA GLU A 781 -4.89 -11.31 -32.20
C GLU A 781 -5.19 -9.97 -32.92
N ASP A 782 -6.46 -9.59 -32.99
CA ASP A 782 -6.92 -8.36 -33.66
C ASP A 782 -6.77 -7.09 -32.80
N VAL A 783 -6.17 -7.18 -31.60
CA VAL A 783 -5.94 -6.00 -30.74
C VAL A 783 -5.03 -4.99 -31.44
N ASP A 784 -5.54 -3.78 -31.64
CA ASP A 784 -4.89 -2.72 -32.41
C ASP A 784 -3.87 -1.89 -31.62
N VAL A 785 -3.54 -2.29 -30.39
CA VAL A 785 -2.65 -1.58 -29.47
C VAL A 785 -1.64 -2.56 -28.85
N ASP A 786 -0.38 -2.43 -29.23
CA ASP A 786 0.73 -3.20 -28.66
C ASP A 786 1.58 -2.35 -27.71
N GLY A 787 1.38 -2.54 -26.40
CA GLY A 787 2.14 -1.90 -25.33
C GLY A 787 3.55 -2.48 -25.18
N SER A 788 3.84 -3.65 -25.74
CA SER A 788 5.18 -4.25 -25.67
C SER A 788 6.22 -3.41 -26.44
N GLU A 789 5.79 -2.63 -27.45
CA GLU A 789 6.65 -1.69 -28.18
C GLU A 789 7.26 -0.61 -27.26
N LEU A 790 6.68 -0.37 -26.09
CA LEU A 790 7.19 0.62 -25.14
C LEU A 790 8.44 0.13 -24.38
N TRP A 791 8.83 -1.15 -24.50
CA TRP A 791 10.06 -1.68 -23.91
C TRP A 791 11.31 -1.25 -24.70
N GLY A 792 12.40 -0.96 -23.98
CA GLY A 792 13.68 -0.56 -24.58
C GLY A 792 14.23 -1.53 -25.63
N PRO A 793 14.27 -2.87 -25.40
CA PRO A 793 14.72 -3.83 -26.42
C PRO A 793 13.99 -3.71 -27.76
N ARG A 794 12.66 -3.56 -27.73
CA ARG A 794 11.84 -3.43 -28.94
C ARG A 794 12.00 -2.07 -29.60
N ARG A 795 12.08 -0.99 -28.83
CA ARG A 795 12.43 0.34 -29.35
C ARG A 795 13.78 0.30 -30.05
N PHE A 796 14.78 -0.35 -29.47
CA PHE A 796 16.10 -0.47 -30.07
C PHE A 796 16.08 -1.27 -31.38
N LYS A 797 15.40 -2.42 -31.43
CA LYS A 797 15.23 -3.20 -32.67
C LYS A 797 14.55 -2.37 -33.76
N LYS A 798 13.49 -1.62 -33.41
CA LYS A 798 12.77 -0.71 -34.33
C LYS A 798 13.70 0.39 -34.86
N GLU A 799 14.41 1.08 -33.98
CA GLU A 799 15.40 2.11 -34.35
C GLU A 799 16.59 1.56 -35.15
N GLN A 800 16.99 0.30 -34.93
CA GLN A 800 18.04 -0.36 -35.70
C GLN A 800 17.54 -0.70 -37.12
N MET A 801 16.33 -1.25 -37.25
CA MET A 801 15.70 -1.50 -38.55
C MET A 801 15.47 -0.18 -39.33
N ASP A 802 15.07 0.89 -38.64
CA ASP A 802 14.92 2.22 -39.24
C ASP A 802 16.28 2.82 -39.68
N ARG A 803 17.37 2.58 -38.93
CA ARG A 803 18.73 2.99 -39.32
C ARG A 803 19.30 2.19 -40.48
N ASP A 804 19.05 0.89 -40.54
CA ASP A 804 19.49 0.02 -41.62
C ASP A 804 18.66 0.27 -42.91
N GLY A 805 17.43 0.77 -42.77
CA GLY A 805 16.57 1.19 -43.87
C GLY A 805 16.75 2.64 -44.33
N HIS A 806 17.18 3.56 -43.46
CA HIS A 806 17.41 4.98 -43.76
C HIS A 806 18.76 5.45 -43.18
N LEU A 807 19.67 5.81 -44.08
CA LEU A 807 20.91 6.53 -43.74
C LEU A 807 20.59 7.89 -43.09
N GLY A 808 20.52 7.89 -41.76
CA GLY A 808 20.77 9.06 -40.92
C GLY A 808 19.58 9.57 -40.10
N ALA A 809 19.53 9.19 -38.81
CA ALA A 809 19.21 10.11 -37.70
C ALA A 809 19.54 9.44 -36.35
N MET A 810 20.07 10.23 -35.42
CA MET A 810 20.54 9.82 -34.10
C MET A 810 19.40 9.41 -33.17
N ALA A 811 19.39 8.16 -32.70
CA ALA A 811 18.87 7.82 -31.38
C ALA A 811 19.83 8.41 -30.32
N ASN A 812 19.30 8.89 -29.19
CA ASN A 812 20.09 9.53 -28.14
C ASN A 812 21.27 8.65 -27.70
N ASN A 813 22.50 9.12 -27.89
CA ASN A 813 23.74 8.39 -27.57
C ASN A 813 23.84 7.90 -26.11
N ALA A 814 23.04 8.46 -25.18
CA ALA A 814 23.04 8.06 -23.77
C ALA A 814 22.30 6.72 -23.54
N ASP A 815 21.13 6.54 -24.18
CA ASP A 815 20.32 5.34 -23.99
C ASP A 815 20.99 4.12 -24.63
N VAL A 816 21.62 4.31 -25.80
CA VAL A 816 22.42 3.27 -26.47
C VAL A 816 23.68 2.93 -25.67
N ALA A 817 24.36 3.90 -25.05
CA ALA A 817 25.55 3.64 -24.24
C ALA A 817 25.22 2.93 -22.91
N GLU A 818 24.07 3.23 -22.30
CA GLU A 818 23.59 2.55 -21.09
C GLU A 818 23.09 1.13 -21.42
N LEU A 819 22.38 0.95 -22.55
CA LEU A 819 22.04 -0.36 -23.10
C LEU A 819 23.31 -1.19 -23.33
N MET A 820 24.32 -0.68 -24.03
CA MET A 820 25.59 -1.40 -24.30
C MET A 820 26.35 -1.79 -23.01
N LYS A 821 26.24 -1.01 -21.93
CA LYS A 821 26.76 -1.41 -20.61
C LYS A 821 25.98 -2.57 -19.99
N LEU A 822 24.66 -2.62 -20.18
CA LEU A 822 23.82 -3.72 -19.70
C LEU A 822 24.08 -5.01 -20.47
N LEU A 823 24.22 -4.90 -21.80
CA LEU A 823 24.54 -6.05 -22.64
C LEU A 823 25.90 -6.67 -22.23
N GLN A 824 26.86 -5.87 -21.72
CA GLN A 824 28.13 -6.35 -21.16
C GLN A 824 28.07 -6.90 -19.72
N MET A 825 27.02 -6.60 -18.96
CA MET A 825 26.88 -7.04 -17.55
C MET A 825 26.02 -8.29 -17.39
N MET A 826 25.14 -8.58 -18.34
CA MET A 826 24.23 -9.73 -18.31
C MET A 826 24.75 -10.97 -19.05
N GLY A 827 25.84 -10.85 -19.81
CA GLY A 827 26.60 -11.97 -20.36
C GLY A 827 27.86 -12.22 -19.54
#